data_AF-A0A5C6BYE8-F1
#
_entry.id   AF-A0A5C6BYE8-F1
#
_cell.length_a   1.000
_cell.length_b   1.000
_cell.length_c   1.000
_cell.angle_alpha   90.00
_cell.angle_beta   90.00
_cell.angle_gamma   90.00
#
_symmetry.space_group_name_H-M   'P 1'
#
loop_
_entity.id
_entity.type
_entity.pdbx_description
1 polymer ?
#
loop_
_entity_poly.entity_id
_entity_poly.type
_entity_poly.pdbx_seq_one_letter_code
_entity_poly.pdbx_strand_id
1 'polypeptide(L)'
;MKFNVMKPSCWNSRFVAISLACMLWISSPLSARAEIDAITVQRSIDRGIDYLRKSQTQRGGWREYSGYNCGLTALCTLAWINAGVSRQDPDLVRAMEYLRTFPPQDTYSVSLQTIVFCTVGALEDVPRIRRNVEWLTELQKPAGARNAGAWGYTRSRGYGDQSNSQFAVLALGAAVERGIEVPRPVFEAAAGYWRKMQFPEGGWSYGSGLRPSGSMTCAGIGSLIICGSSLSDLSDANVAHLNCCGGDASDEAVDRGLEYLSRIFTVGANPGGEMLSYFYYLYAVERIGRLSGRRLIGNRDWYREGAERLVSLQDNFQGFWQGGGVVESNRDVATSFALLFLAKGKRQVVIARLDHPSLHSTGGAAPPAAARRARDPESSSLPLSGSLHSLVRHVERDWSRELTWQTIASEQATAADLLKSPVLVITGNQSFEFDPQLRGDLKAYLDQGGTVLFDALAGDGCGDGDAFEQSVTSLCNEWYPQSKLERLPLTHPVWFAEAPADPLAIADDYWIYGIGACCRTPVFYSPRSLACRWSEGGPLLRGADLAPGIHAGVVAGITLGENILAYATGRELKDKLDNSISVLADDAPIPTRGAIPIAAGALGAGEEQVNRALPHAATIIREKIAVEVIAVDKPIALTDQSLARVGVLFLTGQTEFELDATSRQALSNYIDREGILLAAPICGNEAFAASFRREVASLVPTEKFEPMASDHPAWTTRFGGFDLTNVEIRIPNRTSTAGKSVKVARRSGAPVMEAIQVNGVDTVFFSPLDLSCALESQNSIQCPGYATADAAKIIAGVILYALQQ
;
A
#
# COMPACT_ATOMS: atom_id res chain seq x y z
N MET A 1 -56.46 -43.89 -23.63
CA MET A 1 -56.26 -45.02 -24.58
C MET A 1 -54.90 -45.64 -24.25
N LYS A 2 -54.91 -46.82 -23.59
CA LYS A 2 -53.83 -47.82 -23.36
C LYS A 2 -52.49 -47.35 -22.74
N PHE A 3 -51.86 -47.98 -21.75
CA PHE A 3 -52.15 -49.02 -20.74
C PHE A 3 -50.91 -49.02 -19.79
N ASN A 4 -51.14 -48.85 -18.49
CA ASN A 4 -50.69 -49.73 -17.38
C ASN A 4 -49.19 -50.05 -17.13
N VAL A 5 -48.66 -49.73 -15.93
CA VAL A 5 -48.55 -50.61 -14.72
C VAL A 5 -47.16 -51.28 -14.69
N MET A 6 -46.32 -51.28 -13.64
CA MET A 6 -46.52 -51.77 -12.26
C MET A 6 -45.25 -51.46 -11.42
N LYS A 7 -45.42 -51.09 -10.15
CA LYS A 7 -44.52 -51.44 -9.02
C LYS A 7 -45.20 -52.61 -8.25
N PRO A 8 -44.64 -53.22 -7.19
CA PRO A 8 -43.28 -53.63 -6.80
C PRO A 8 -43.28 -55.09 -6.22
N SER A 9 -42.31 -55.42 -5.34
CA SER A 9 -42.21 -56.60 -4.42
C SER A 9 -41.25 -57.71 -4.90
N CYS A 10 -40.46 -58.41 -4.08
CA CYS A 10 -40.25 -58.41 -2.63
C CYS A 10 -38.99 -59.24 -2.28
N TRP A 11 -38.43 -59.01 -1.09
CA TRP A 11 -37.67 -59.94 -0.22
C TRP A 11 -36.19 -60.24 -0.54
N ASN A 12 -35.25 -59.81 0.34
CA ASN A 12 -34.96 -60.51 1.59
C ASN A 12 -33.94 -59.77 2.48
N SER A 13 -34.41 -59.46 3.69
CA SER A 13 -33.78 -59.51 5.00
C SER A 13 -32.31 -59.97 5.11
N ARG A 14 -31.45 -59.15 5.75
CA ARG A 14 -30.70 -59.56 6.95
C ARG A 14 -29.89 -58.41 7.59
N PHE A 15 -30.14 -58.26 8.89
CA PHE A 15 -29.34 -57.66 9.96
C PHE A 15 -29.35 -56.14 10.22
N VAL A 16 -29.68 -55.89 11.48
CA VAL A 16 -29.93 -54.66 12.23
C VAL A 16 -28.65 -54.28 12.97
N ALA A 17 -28.37 -52.98 12.99
CA ALA A 17 -27.66 -52.18 14.00
C ALA A 17 -26.27 -52.65 14.50
N ILE A 18 -25.22 -51.95 14.05
CA ILE A 18 -24.32 -51.24 14.96
C ILE A 18 -24.17 -49.81 14.42
N SER A 19 -24.81 -48.88 15.13
CA SER A 19 -24.78 -47.45 14.92
C SER A 19 -23.57 -46.83 15.63
N LEU A 20 -23.08 -45.70 15.09
CA LEU A 20 -22.17 -44.73 15.70
C LEU A 20 -20.76 -45.22 16.07
N ALA A 21 -19.82 -45.16 15.10
CA ALA A 21 -18.43 -44.73 15.31
C ALA A 21 -17.60 -44.98 14.02
N CYS A 22 -17.75 -44.15 12.98
CA CYS A 22 -16.80 -44.03 11.86
C CYS A 22 -17.21 -42.91 10.87
N MET A 23 -17.42 -41.68 11.36
CA MET A 23 -17.47 -40.46 10.51
C MET A 23 -16.58 -39.37 11.12
N LEU A 24 -15.35 -39.74 11.47
CA LEU A 24 -14.27 -38.82 11.79
C LEU A 24 -13.04 -39.29 11.02
N TRP A 25 -13.10 -39.19 9.70
CA TRP A 25 -11.92 -39.27 8.84
C TRP A 25 -11.83 -37.96 8.06
N ILE A 26 -11.11 -37.03 8.69
CA ILE A 26 -10.13 -36.14 8.06
C ILE A 26 -10.71 -35.26 6.95
N SER A 27 -11.45 -34.23 7.36
CA SER A 27 -11.32 -32.92 6.72
C SER A 27 -9.93 -32.39 7.04
N SER A 28 -8.92 -32.81 6.26
CA SER A 28 -7.67 -32.06 6.18
C SER A 28 -8.06 -30.63 5.78
N PRO A 29 -7.59 -29.58 6.48
CA PRO A 29 -7.68 -28.25 5.93
C PRO A 29 -6.93 -28.29 4.59
N LEU A 30 -7.63 -27.94 3.52
CA LEU A 30 -7.04 -27.60 2.23
C LEU A 30 -6.14 -26.37 2.45
N SER A 31 -4.92 -26.58 2.92
CA SER A 31 -3.83 -25.64 2.80
C SER A 31 -2.97 -26.03 1.60
N ALA A 32 -2.53 -25.01 0.88
CA ALA A 32 -1.67 -25.03 -0.31
C ALA A 32 -2.35 -25.33 -1.67
N ARG A 33 -3.33 -24.50 -2.07
CA ARG A 33 -3.21 -23.94 -3.43
C ARG A 33 -2.10 -22.90 -3.31
N ALA A 34 -1.02 -23.04 -4.08
CA ALA A 34 -0.01 -22.00 -4.14
C ALA A 34 -0.70 -20.71 -4.62
N GLU A 35 -0.91 -19.76 -3.70
CA GLU A 35 -1.39 -18.44 -4.06
C GLU A 35 -0.38 -17.78 -5.00
N ILE A 36 -0.86 -17.04 -6.00
CA ILE A 36 0.03 -16.34 -6.92
C ILE A 36 0.91 -15.32 -6.17
N ASP A 37 2.23 -15.43 -6.34
CA ASP A 37 3.21 -14.56 -5.69
C ASP A 37 3.77 -13.46 -6.64
N ALA A 38 4.42 -12.45 -6.06
CA ALA A 38 4.99 -11.31 -6.78
C ALA A 38 6.07 -11.71 -7.79
N ILE A 39 6.91 -12.70 -7.48
CA ILE A 39 8.00 -13.16 -8.35
C ILE A 39 7.42 -13.83 -9.60
N THR A 40 6.40 -14.66 -9.44
CA THR A 40 5.69 -15.34 -10.53
C THR A 40 5.05 -14.33 -11.48
N VAL A 41 4.41 -13.29 -10.94
CA VAL A 41 3.86 -12.20 -11.76
C VAL A 41 4.95 -11.41 -12.47
N GLN A 42 6.04 -11.05 -11.77
CA GLN A 42 7.15 -10.31 -12.39
C GLN A 42 7.78 -11.08 -13.55
N ARG A 43 8.02 -12.39 -13.39
CA ARG A 43 8.49 -13.25 -14.49
C ARG A 43 7.54 -13.26 -15.69
N SER A 44 6.22 -13.26 -15.44
CA SER A 44 5.23 -13.19 -16.51
C SER A 44 5.29 -11.85 -17.25
N ILE A 45 5.45 -10.75 -16.53
CA ILE A 45 5.66 -9.40 -17.09
C ILE A 45 6.91 -9.37 -17.97
N ASP A 46 8.05 -9.85 -17.47
CA ASP A 46 9.33 -9.84 -18.19
C ASP A 46 9.23 -10.60 -19.52
N ARG A 47 8.57 -11.76 -19.51
CA ARG A 47 8.31 -12.55 -20.73
C ARG A 47 7.43 -11.82 -21.74
N GLY A 48 6.45 -11.05 -21.27
CA GLY A 48 5.61 -10.21 -22.13
C GLY A 48 6.38 -9.03 -22.75
N ILE A 49 7.26 -8.40 -21.97
CA ILE A 49 8.17 -7.35 -22.46
C ILE A 49 9.06 -7.91 -23.58
N ASP A 50 9.68 -9.07 -23.35
CA ASP A 50 10.56 -9.74 -24.31
C ASP A 50 9.83 -10.15 -25.59
N TYR A 51 8.57 -10.54 -25.49
CA TYR A 51 7.74 -10.80 -26.67
C TYR A 51 7.56 -9.53 -27.51
N LEU A 52 7.10 -8.43 -26.90
CA LEU A 52 6.89 -7.17 -27.62
C LEU A 52 8.19 -6.64 -28.23
N ARG A 53 9.33 -6.89 -27.58
CA ARG A 53 10.65 -6.52 -28.10
C ARG A 53 10.97 -7.25 -29.40
N LYS A 54 10.62 -8.53 -29.48
CA LYS A 54 10.79 -9.35 -30.70
C LYS A 54 9.82 -8.97 -31.81
N SER A 55 8.64 -8.42 -31.48
CA SER A 55 7.66 -7.99 -32.50
C SER A 55 7.84 -6.53 -32.95
N GLN A 56 8.64 -5.73 -32.25
CA GLN A 56 8.99 -4.37 -32.67
C GLN A 56 9.72 -4.40 -34.03
N THR A 57 9.32 -3.52 -34.94
CA THR A 57 9.94 -3.41 -36.26
C THR A 57 11.25 -2.62 -36.20
N GLN A 58 12.07 -2.71 -37.25
CA GLN A 58 13.30 -1.93 -37.38
C GLN A 58 13.08 -0.40 -37.34
N ARG A 59 11.85 0.07 -37.59
CA ARG A 59 11.48 1.50 -37.50
C ARG A 59 11.17 1.95 -36.07
N GLY A 60 11.22 1.06 -35.08
CA GLY A 60 10.87 1.36 -33.68
C GLY A 60 9.39 1.23 -33.34
N GLY A 61 8.49 1.19 -34.34
CA GLY A 61 7.06 0.94 -34.13
C GLY A 61 6.66 -0.52 -34.30
N TRP A 62 5.38 -0.81 -34.13
CA TRP A 62 4.75 -2.10 -34.44
C TRP A 62 3.95 -2.01 -35.73
N ARG A 63 3.51 -3.16 -36.27
CA ARG A 63 2.76 -3.23 -37.52
C ARG A 63 1.34 -2.68 -37.34
N GLU A 64 1.17 -1.41 -37.66
CA GLU A 64 -0.12 -0.72 -37.62
C GLU A 64 -1.16 -1.37 -38.55
N TYR A 65 -2.45 -1.22 -38.20
CA TYR A 65 -3.54 -1.61 -39.07
C TYR A 65 -3.62 -0.69 -40.29
N SER A 66 -4.07 -1.22 -41.44
CA SER A 66 -4.23 -0.43 -42.65
C SER A 66 -5.13 0.78 -42.42
N GLY A 67 -4.61 1.98 -42.71
CA GLY A 67 -5.31 3.26 -42.54
C GLY A 67 -5.20 3.88 -41.14
N TYR A 68 -4.47 3.25 -40.22
CA TYR A 68 -4.17 3.78 -38.89
C TYR A 68 -2.67 4.05 -38.77
N ASN A 69 -2.31 5.08 -38.00
CA ASN A 69 -0.92 5.43 -37.70
C ASN A 69 -0.79 5.65 -36.19
N CYS A 70 0.23 5.06 -35.57
CA CYS A 70 0.60 5.18 -34.15
C CYS A 70 -0.26 4.47 -33.11
N GLY A 71 -1.48 4.02 -33.41
CA GLY A 71 -2.37 3.42 -32.41
C GLY A 71 -1.77 2.19 -31.73
N LEU A 72 -1.33 1.20 -32.49
CA LEU A 72 -0.73 -0.01 -31.92
C LEU A 72 0.61 0.31 -31.26
N THR A 73 1.43 1.11 -31.93
CA THR A 73 2.75 1.49 -31.38
C THR A 73 2.61 2.21 -30.04
N ALA A 74 1.64 3.12 -29.91
CA ALA A 74 1.40 3.84 -28.67
C ALA A 74 0.90 2.90 -27.56
N LEU A 75 0.04 1.92 -27.89
CA LEU A 75 -0.41 0.91 -26.92
C LEU A 75 0.75 0.04 -26.40
N CYS A 76 1.60 -0.47 -27.29
CA CYS A 76 2.78 -1.26 -26.90
C CYS A 76 3.78 -0.43 -26.09
N THR A 77 4.01 0.82 -26.50
CA THR A 77 4.89 1.75 -25.77
C THR A 77 4.35 2.05 -24.37
N LEU A 78 3.04 2.29 -24.25
CA LEU A 78 2.39 2.50 -22.96
C LEU A 78 2.52 1.27 -22.04
N ALA A 79 2.35 0.08 -22.60
CA ALA A 79 2.54 -1.18 -21.87
C ALA A 79 3.97 -1.34 -21.35
N TRP A 80 4.99 -1.06 -22.19
CA TRP A 80 6.40 -1.09 -21.76
C TRP A 80 6.71 -0.10 -20.64
N ILE A 81 6.25 1.15 -20.76
CA ILE A 81 6.51 2.17 -19.74
C ILE A 81 5.92 1.73 -18.40
N ASN A 82 4.66 1.27 -18.38
CA ASN A 82 4.00 0.83 -17.15
C ASN A 82 4.58 -0.51 -16.64
N ALA A 83 5.12 -1.36 -17.52
CA ALA A 83 5.79 -2.60 -17.15
C ALA A 83 7.19 -2.41 -16.55
N GLY A 84 7.70 -1.17 -16.52
CA GLY A 84 8.98 -0.83 -15.91
C GLY A 84 10.18 -0.88 -16.86
N VAL A 85 9.95 -0.89 -18.18
CA VAL A 85 11.04 -0.74 -19.15
C VAL A 85 11.70 0.63 -18.95
N SER A 86 13.03 0.62 -18.79
CA SER A 86 13.80 1.84 -18.53
C SER A 86 13.59 2.89 -19.63
N ARG A 87 13.50 4.17 -19.24
CA ARG A 87 13.44 5.30 -20.17
C ARG A 87 14.70 5.43 -21.04
N GLN A 88 15.80 4.81 -20.63
CA GLN A 88 17.05 4.76 -21.38
C GLN A 88 17.20 3.49 -22.23
N ASP A 89 16.21 2.58 -22.20
CA ASP A 89 16.22 1.38 -23.04
C ASP A 89 16.19 1.78 -24.54
N PRO A 90 17.16 1.32 -25.35
CA PRO A 90 17.24 1.69 -26.77
C PRO A 90 15.98 1.35 -27.57
N ASP A 91 15.25 0.30 -27.21
CA ASP A 91 14.03 -0.11 -27.91
C ASP A 91 12.87 0.82 -27.58
N LEU A 92 12.77 1.27 -26.32
CA LEU A 92 11.79 2.26 -25.90
C LEU A 92 12.08 3.63 -26.53
N VAL A 93 13.34 4.03 -26.61
CA VAL A 93 13.75 5.28 -27.29
C VAL A 93 13.31 5.28 -28.76
N ARG A 94 13.55 4.18 -29.50
CA ARG A 94 13.09 4.06 -30.90
C ARG A 94 11.56 4.10 -31.02
N ALA A 95 10.84 3.53 -30.06
CA ALA A 95 9.37 3.62 -30.05
C ALA A 95 8.89 5.07 -29.85
N MET A 96 9.53 5.83 -28.96
CA MET A 96 9.24 7.25 -28.75
C MET A 96 9.57 8.10 -29.98
N GLU A 97 10.70 7.84 -30.66
CA GLU A 97 11.06 8.49 -31.93
C GLU A 97 10.01 8.23 -33.01
N TYR A 98 9.52 7.00 -33.13
CA TYR A 98 8.43 6.64 -34.04
C TYR A 98 7.17 7.47 -33.73
N LEU A 99 6.74 7.51 -32.48
CA LEU A 99 5.56 8.28 -32.07
C LEU A 99 5.70 9.78 -32.33
N ARG A 100 6.90 10.34 -32.20
CA ARG A 100 7.16 11.76 -32.44
C ARG A 100 7.15 12.13 -33.92
N THR A 101 7.38 11.16 -34.80
CA THR A 101 7.45 11.32 -36.25
C THR A 101 6.08 11.38 -36.91
N PHE A 102 5.14 10.54 -36.46
CA PHE A 102 3.85 10.37 -37.14
C PHE A 102 2.70 11.07 -36.38
N PRO A 103 2.01 12.05 -36.99
CA PRO A 103 0.83 12.67 -36.39
C PRO A 103 -0.44 11.84 -36.66
N PRO A 104 -1.10 11.29 -35.63
CA PRO A 104 -2.36 10.56 -35.79
C PRO A 104 -3.55 11.48 -36.09
N GLN A 105 -4.61 10.94 -36.69
CA GLN A 105 -5.83 11.67 -37.06
C GLN A 105 -7.12 10.87 -36.75
N ASP A 106 -7.02 9.93 -35.82
CA ASP A 106 -8.14 9.14 -35.31
C ASP A 106 -8.09 9.10 -33.78
N THR A 107 -9.25 8.96 -33.15
CA THR A 107 -9.39 9.16 -31.70
C THR A 107 -8.54 8.20 -30.90
N TYR A 108 -8.49 6.91 -31.24
CA TYR A 108 -7.67 5.95 -30.50
C TYR A 108 -6.19 6.31 -30.57
N SER A 109 -5.67 6.57 -31.76
CA SER A 109 -4.25 6.85 -31.94
C SER A 109 -3.85 8.19 -31.32
N VAL A 110 -4.68 9.23 -31.46
CA VAL A 110 -4.44 10.54 -30.83
C VAL A 110 -4.47 10.39 -29.31
N SER A 111 -5.45 9.69 -28.75
CA SER A 111 -5.57 9.47 -27.32
C SER A 111 -4.40 8.67 -26.75
N LEU A 112 -4.05 7.53 -27.34
CA LEU A 112 -2.97 6.68 -26.86
C LEU A 112 -1.61 7.40 -26.96
N GLN A 113 -1.33 8.10 -28.05
CA GLN A 113 -0.12 8.90 -28.19
C GLN A 113 -0.03 9.98 -27.10
N THR A 114 -1.15 10.65 -26.82
CA THR A 114 -1.23 11.66 -25.75
C THR A 114 -0.95 11.06 -24.38
N ILE A 115 -1.57 9.91 -24.08
CA ILE A 115 -1.33 9.20 -22.81
C ILE A 115 0.15 8.82 -22.68
N VAL A 116 0.80 8.29 -23.73
CA VAL A 116 2.23 7.96 -23.72
C VAL A 116 3.08 9.19 -23.40
N PHE A 117 2.89 10.31 -24.12
CA PHE A 117 3.64 11.53 -23.89
C PHE A 117 3.41 12.08 -22.48
N CYS A 118 2.18 12.03 -21.97
CA CYS A 118 1.89 12.39 -20.58
C CYS A 118 2.54 11.43 -19.59
N THR A 119 2.59 10.12 -19.84
CA THR A 119 3.27 9.18 -18.93
C THR A 119 4.79 9.41 -18.90
N VAL A 120 5.42 9.65 -20.05
CA VAL A 120 6.86 9.98 -20.12
C VAL A 120 7.15 11.33 -19.47
N GLY A 121 6.35 12.35 -19.74
CA GLY A 121 6.49 13.68 -19.15
C GLY A 121 7.70 14.48 -19.67
N ALA A 122 8.17 14.19 -20.88
CA ALA A 122 9.27 14.95 -21.48
C ALA A 122 8.78 16.33 -21.97
N LEU A 123 9.51 17.40 -21.63
CA LEU A 123 9.13 18.77 -21.99
C LEU A 123 9.02 18.98 -23.52
N GLU A 124 9.84 18.27 -24.30
CA GLU A 124 9.82 18.32 -25.77
C GLU A 124 8.51 17.81 -26.39
N ASP A 125 7.73 17.01 -25.66
CA ASP A 125 6.47 16.45 -26.13
C ASP A 125 5.27 17.37 -25.83
N VAL A 126 5.44 18.42 -25.02
CA VAL A 126 4.38 19.39 -24.66
C VAL A 126 3.66 19.97 -25.88
N PRO A 127 4.34 20.41 -26.97
CA PRO A 127 3.65 20.89 -28.16
C PRO A 127 2.77 19.83 -28.84
N ARG A 128 3.19 18.55 -28.81
CA ARG A 128 2.42 17.43 -29.37
C ARG A 128 1.20 17.12 -28.51
N ILE A 129 1.35 17.17 -27.18
CA ILE A 129 0.23 17.01 -26.24
C ILE A 129 -0.82 18.10 -26.49
N ARG A 130 -0.41 19.38 -26.56
CA ARG A 130 -1.33 20.50 -26.83
C ARG A 130 -2.09 20.35 -28.15
N ARG A 131 -1.38 20.02 -29.24
CA ARG A 131 -2.00 19.74 -30.55
C ARG A 131 -3.04 18.62 -30.46
N ASN A 132 -2.72 17.54 -29.76
CA ASN A 132 -3.62 16.40 -29.62
C ASN A 132 -4.85 16.74 -28.75
N VAL A 133 -4.66 17.52 -27.69
CA VAL A 133 -5.74 18.05 -26.85
C VAL A 133 -6.68 18.93 -27.67
N GLU A 134 -6.14 19.91 -28.42
CA GLU A 134 -6.94 20.76 -29.32
C GLU A 134 -7.73 19.91 -30.32
N TRP A 135 -7.10 18.92 -30.95
CA TRP A 135 -7.75 18.03 -31.90
C TRP A 135 -8.90 17.23 -31.26
N LEU A 136 -8.71 16.72 -30.03
CA LEU A 136 -9.75 15.99 -29.30
C LEU A 136 -10.89 16.93 -28.92
N THR A 137 -10.59 18.13 -28.43
CA THR A 137 -11.60 19.14 -28.08
C THR A 137 -12.44 19.55 -29.29
N GLU A 138 -11.82 19.80 -30.45
CA GLU A 138 -12.52 20.11 -31.70
C GLU A 138 -13.40 18.95 -32.21
N LEU A 139 -12.99 17.70 -31.96
CA LEU A 139 -13.69 16.52 -32.45
C LEU A 139 -14.93 16.16 -31.59
N GLN A 140 -15.00 16.64 -30.35
CA GLN A 140 -16.11 16.32 -29.45
C GLN A 140 -17.45 16.71 -30.09
N LYS A 141 -18.44 15.82 -30.01
CA LYS A 141 -19.74 16.09 -30.62
C LYS A 141 -20.44 17.26 -29.92
N PRO A 142 -20.88 18.28 -30.68
CA PRO A 142 -21.44 19.50 -30.10
C PRO A 142 -22.83 19.26 -29.49
N ALA A 143 -23.30 20.25 -28.73
CA ALA A 143 -24.68 20.27 -28.23
C ALA A 143 -25.69 20.10 -29.37
N GLY A 144 -26.76 19.33 -29.12
CA GLY A 144 -27.79 19.00 -30.13
C GLY A 144 -27.44 17.83 -31.06
N ALA A 145 -26.18 17.37 -31.11
CA ALA A 145 -25.85 16.13 -31.80
C ALA A 145 -26.44 14.91 -31.06
N ARG A 146 -26.68 13.81 -31.79
CA ARG A 146 -27.26 12.56 -31.24
C ARG A 146 -26.56 12.09 -29.95
N ASN A 147 -25.24 12.07 -29.98
CA ASN A 147 -24.37 11.71 -28.85
C ASN A 147 -23.49 12.91 -28.48
N ALA A 148 -24.11 14.08 -28.22
CA ALA A 148 -23.40 15.27 -27.72
C ALA A 148 -22.50 14.91 -26.52
N GLY A 149 -21.27 15.45 -26.50
CA GLY A 149 -20.25 15.15 -25.48
C GLY A 149 -19.40 13.90 -25.74
N ALA A 150 -19.75 13.07 -26.74
CA ALA A 150 -19.01 11.87 -27.11
C ALA A 150 -17.95 12.13 -28.20
N TRP A 151 -17.11 11.12 -28.45
CA TRP A 151 -16.15 11.08 -29.55
C TRP A 151 -16.43 9.92 -30.50
N GLY A 152 -16.27 10.17 -31.81
CA GLY A 152 -16.30 9.15 -32.86
C GLY A 152 -14.90 8.71 -33.26
N TYR A 153 -14.77 7.94 -34.35
CA TYR A 153 -13.48 7.43 -34.81
C TYR A 153 -12.62 8.51 -35.48
N THR A 154 -13.23 9.36 -36.30
CA THR A 154 -12.57 10.47 -37.01
C THR A 154 -13.52 11.66 -37.13
N ARG A 155 -13.04 12.77 -37.71
CA ARG A 155 -13.86 13.96 -38.03
C ARG A 155 -15.12 13.63 -38.85
N SER A 156 -15.01 12.68 -39.78
CA SER A 156 -16.10 12.30 -40.70
C SER A 156 -16.80 10.98 -40.35
N ARG A 157 -16.23 10.15 -39.46
CA ARG A 157 -16.74 8.79 -39.17
C ARG A 157 -17.18 8.64 -37.72
N GLY A 158 -18.44 8.23 -37.56
CA GLY A 158 -19.05 7.86 -36.27
C GLY A 158 -19.82 9.01 -35.62
N TYR A 159 -21.00 8.68 -35.09
CA TYR A 159 -21.86 9.62 -34.37
C TYR A 159 -21.43 9.88 -32.93
N GLY A 160 -20.36 9.23 -32.47
CA GLY A 160 -19.94 9.17 -31.07
C GLY A 160 -20.25 7.80 -30.46
N ASP A 161 -19.30 7.20 -29.73
CA ASP A 161 -19.50 5.92 -29.03
C ASP A 161 -18.71 5.87 -27.70
N GLN A 162 -19.04 4.89 -26.87
CA GLN A 162 -18.52 4.70 -25.52
C GLN A 162 -17.02 4.38 -25.51
N SER A 163 -16.53 3.64 -26.49
CA SER A 163 -15.12 3.23 -26.52
C SER A 163 -14.22 4.41 -26.89
N ASN A 164 -14.51 5.10 -28.00
CA ASN A 164 -13.78 6.30 -28.41
C ASN A 164 -13.86 7.40 -27.34
N SER A 165 -15.05 7.61 -26.76
CA SER A 165 -15.23 8.63 -25.72
C SER A 165 -14.41 8.35 -24.47
N GLN A 166 -14.28 7.09 -24.06
CA GLN A 166 -13.43 6.73 -22.94
C GLN A 166 -11.96 7.05 -23.22
N PHE A 167 -11.44 6.70 -24.40
CA PHE A 167 -10.04 7.00 -24.74
C PHE A 167 -9.77 8.50 -24.85
N ALA A 168 -10.71 9.28 -25.37
CA ALA A 168 -10.61 10.74 -25.38
C ALA A 168 -10.54 11.30 -23.94
N VAL A 169 -11.43 10.87 -23.05
CA VAL A 169 -11.44 11.29 -21.64
C VAL A 169 -10.14 10.89 -20.92
N LEU A 170 -9.60 9.69 -21.16
CA LEU A 170 -8.32 9.25 -20.59
C LEU A 170 -7.16 10.15 -21.02
N ALA A 171 -7.11 10.53 -22.30
CA ALA A 171 -6.06 11.38 -22.84
C ALA A 171 -6.16 12.81 -22.31
N LEU A 172 -7.37 13.38 -22.29
CA LEU A 172 -7.62 14.73 -21.77
C LEU A 172 -7.33 14.81 -20.27
N GLY A 173 -7.76 13.81 -19.49
CA GLY A 173 -7.44 13.73 -18.06
C GLY A 173 -5.93 13.66 -17.80
N ALA A 174 -5.21 12.81 -18.54
CA ALA A 174 -3.75 12.73 -18.45
C ALA A 174 -3.05 14.04 -18.86
N ALA A 175 -3.65 14.84 -19.74
CA ALA A 175 -3.13 16.16 -20.12
C ALA A 175 -3.35 17.20 -19.02
N VAL A 176 -4.53 17.23 -18.39
CA VAL A 176 -4.81 18.09 -17.22
C VAL A 176 -3.86 17.78 -16.07
N GLU A 177 -3.60 16.51 -15.78
CA GLU A 177 -2.61 16.09 -14.77
C GLU A 177 -1.18 16.62 -15.06
N ARG A 178 -0.87 16.91 -16.33
CA ARG A 178 0.40 17.52 -16.76
C ARG A 178 0.33 19.05 -16.87
N GLY A 179 -0.76 19.66 -16.41
CA GLY A 179 -0.96 21.10 -16.45
C GLY A 179 -1.19 21.65 -17.84
N ILE A 180 -1.67 20.82 -18.77
CA ILE A 180 -2.16 21.27 -20.07
C ILE A 180 -3.63 21.65 -19.89
N GLU A 181 -3.95 22.88 -20.27
CA GLU A 181 -5.29 23.42 -20.17
C GLU A 181 -6.24 22.67 -21.12
N VAL A 182 -7.39 22.25 -20.58
CA VAL A 182 -8.50 21.67 -21.33
C VAL A 182 -9.75 22.45 -20.92
N PRO A 183 -10.54 22.97 -21.86
CA PRO A 183 -11.72 23.76 -21.50
C PRO A 183 -12.70 22.95 -20.65
N ARG A 184 -13.11 23.52 -19.50
CA ARG A 184 -14.08 22.91 -18.57
C ARG A 184 -15.34 22.34 -19.25
N PRO A 185 -15.98 23.01 -20.25
CA PRO A 185 -17.16 22.47 -20.93
C PRO A 185 -16.94 21.12 -21.61
N VAL A 186 -15.70 20.75 -21.95
CA VAL A 186 -15.37 19.45 -22.57
C VAL A 186 -15.67 18.31 -21.60
N PHE A 187 -15.24 18.43 -20.34
CA PHE A 187 -15.49 17.43 -19.31
C PHE A 187 -16.95 17.44 -18.85
N GLU A 188 -17.60 18.60 -18.77
CA GLU A 188 -19.03 18.70 -18.44
C GLU A 188 -19.88 17.97 -19.49
N ALA A 189 -19.61 18.20 -20.79
CA ALA A 189 -20.30 17.51 -21.88
C ALA A 189 -20.04 16.00 -21.88
N ALA A 190 -18.79 15.58 -21.63
CA ALA A 190 -18.44 14.17 -21.53
C ALA A 190 -19.14 13.47 -20.35
N ALA A 191 -19.16 14.10 -19.17
CA ALA A 191 -19.88 13.59 -18.00
C ALA A 191 -21.38 13.48 -18.27
N GLY A 192 -21.97 14.52 -18.90
CA GLY A 192 -23.37 14.50 -19.34
C GLY A 192 -23.70 13.35 -20.29
N TYR A 193 -22.81 13.07 -21.25
CA TYR A 193 -22.93 11.92 -22.16
C TYR A 193 -22.97 10.60 -21.38
N TRP A 194 -21.99 10.36 -20.51
CA TRP A 194 -21.91 9.09 -19.77
C TRP A 194 -23.09 8.88 -18.83
N ARG A 195 -23.56 9.90 -18.12
CA ARG A 195 -24.77 9.81 -17.28
C ARG A 195 -26.01 9.50 -18.11
N LYS A 196 -26.17 10.13 -19.29
CA LYS A 196 -27.29 9.86 -20.21
C LYS A 196 -27.29 8.42 -20.74
N MET A 197 -26.11 7.83 -20.95
CA MET A 197 -25.96 6.49 -21.52
C MET A 197 -26.03 5.37 -20.48
N GLN A 198 -26.12 5.69 -19.18
CA GLN A 198 -26.20 4.69 -18.12
C GLN A 198 -27.57 4.02 -18.11
N PHE A 199 -27.59 2.70 -17.95
CA PHE A 199 -28.82 1.95 -17.76
C PHE A 199 -29.38 2.16 -16.35
N PRO A 200 -30.70 1.98 -16.13
CA PRO A 200 -31.30 2.05 -14.80
C PRO A 200 -30.64 1.12 -13.77
N GLU A 201 -30.15 -0.06 -14.21
CA GLU A 201 -29.46 -0.99 -13.31
C GLU A 201 -28.01 -0.59 -12.98
N GLY A 202 -27.50 0.50 -13.57
CA GLY A 202 -26.18 1.09 -13.29
C GLY A 202 -25.09 0.80 -14.33
N GLY A 203 -25.29 -0.17 -15.23
CA GLY A 203 -24.28 -0.55 -16.22
C GLY A 203 -24.28 0.31 -17.51
N TRP A 204 -23.28 0.09 -18.37
CA TRP A 204 -23.20 0.69 -19.71
C TRP A 204 -22.99 -0.37 -20.80
N SER A 205 -23.54 -0.13 -21.99
CA SER A 205 -23.37 -0.97 -23.18
C SER A 205 -22.50 -0.28 -24.24
N TYR A 206 -22.08 -1.03 -25.26
CA TYR A 206 -21.41 -0.46 -26.43
C TYR A 206 -22.43 -0.10 -27.52
N GLY A 207 -22.30 1.08 -28.12
CA GLY A 207 -23.19 1.61 -29.14
C GLY A 207 -24.64 1.67 -28.65
N SER A 208 -25.53 1.05 -29.42
CA SER A 208 -26.96 0.86 -29.08
C SER A 208 -27.25 -0.53 -28.52
N GLY A 209 -26.26 -1.20 -27.91
CA GLY A 209 -26.42 -2.53 -27.33
C GLY A 209 -27.51 -2.53 -26.25
N LEU A 210 -28.33 -3.60 -26.25
CA LEU A 210 -29.53 -3.71 -25.40
C LEU A 210 -29.24 -4.08 -23.95
N ARG A 211 -27.99 -4.44 -23.62
CA ARG A 211 -27.58 -4.88 -22.28
C ARG A 211 -26.21 -4.31 -21.93
N PRO A 212 -25.95 -3.98 -20.66
CA PRO A 212 -24.63 -3.57 -20.23
C PRO A 212 -23.56 -4.64 -20.43
N SER A 213 -22.30 -4.21 -20.54
CA SER A 213 -21.13 -5.09 -20.59
C SER A 213 -20.10 -4.67 -19.52
N GLY A 214 -19.30 -5.62 -19.03
CA GLY A 214 -18.26 -5.35 -18.04
C GLY A 214 -17.28 -4.27 -18.51
N SER A 215 -16.80 -4.39 -19.75
CA SER A 215 -15.86 -3.43 -20.34
C SER A 215 -16.39 -2.00 -20.45
N MET A 216 -17.65 -1.82 -20.88
CA MET A 216 -18.25 -0.49 -21.01
C MET A 216 -18.72 0.05 -19.67
N THR A 217 -19.12 -0.82 -18.73
CA THR A 217 -19.37 -0.39 -17.34
C THR A 217 -18.09 0.17 -16.70
N CYS A 218 -16.96 -0.51 -16.87
CA CYS A 218 -15.66 0.04 -16.45
C CYS A 218 -15.33 1.35 -17.20
N ALA A 219 -15.72 1.47 -18.48
CA ALA A 219 -15.53 2.71 -19.22
C ALA A 219 -16.34 3.89 -18.66
N GLY A 220 -17.60 3.65 -18.31
CA GLY A 220 -18.49 4.67 -17.74
C GLY A 220 -18.02 5.14 -16.38
N ILE A 221 -17.74 4.20 -15.46
CA ILE A 221 -17.21 4.51 -14.13
C ILE A 221 -15.92 5.32 -14.24
N GLY A 222 -14.95 4.83 -15.02
CA GLY A 222 -13.64 5.47 -15.13
C GLY A 222 -13.73 6.86 -15.77
N SER A 223 -14.58 7.03 -16.78
CA SER A 223 -14.76 8.33 -17.44
C SER A 223 -15.41 9.35 -16.49
N LEU A 224 -16.40 8.95 -15.71
CA LEU A 224 -17.04 9.84 -14.74
C LEU A 224 -16.09 10.25 -13.60
N ILE A 225 -15.27 9.33 -13.08
CA ILE A 225 -14.23 9.65 -12.09
C ILE A 225 -13.21 10.65 -12.65
N ILE A 226 -12.75 10.45 -13.89
CA ILE A 226 -11.78 11.35 -14.53
C ILE A 226 -12.41 12.72 -14.80
N CYS A 227 -13.65 12.77 -15.31
CA CYS A 227 -14.34 14.04 -15.51
C CYS A 227 -14.54 14.77 -14.18
N GLY A 228 -14.99 14.08 -13.12
CA GLY A 228 -15.19 14.67 -11.80
C GLY A 228 -13.91 15.28 -11.23
N SER A 229 -12.82 14.51 -11.21
CA SER A 229 -11.51 15.01 -10.76
C SER A 229 -11.00 16.16 -11.62
N SER A 230 -11.10 16.06 -12.95
CA SER A 230 -10.67 17.14 -13.84
C SER A 230 -11.48 18.42 -13.66
N LEU A 231 -12.79 18.32 -13.40
CA LEU A 231 -13.65 19.49 -13.14
C LEU A 231 -13.38 20.15 -11.79
N SER A 232 -12.92 19.38 -10.81
CA SER A 232 -12.43 19.88 -9.52
C SER A 232 -11.09 20.60 -9.71
N ASP A 233 -10.15 19.99 -10.44
CA ASP A 233 -8.83 20.57 -10.76
C ASP A 233 -8.94 21.87 -11.60
N LEU A 234 -9.97 21.97 -12.46
CA LEU A 234 -10.27 23.12 -13.33
C LEU A 234 -11.28 24.11 -12.72
N SER A 235 -11.43 24.14 -11.40
CA SER A 235 -12.33 25.11 -10.77
C SER A 235 -11.70 26.51 -10.73
N ASP A 236 -12.28 27.46 -11.48
CA ASP A 236 -11.84 28.86 -11.57
C ASP A 236 -12.29 29.74 -10.38
N ALA A 237 -12.66 29.13 -9.25
CA ALA A 237 -13.11 29.89 -8.11
C ALA A 237 -11.90 30.49 -7.37
N ASN A 238 -11.85 31.81 -7.24
CA ASN A 238 -11.05 32.46 -6.20
C ASN A 238 -11.59 31.99 -4.84
N VAL A 239 -11.02 30.92 -4.30
CA VAL A 239 -11.43 30.36 -3.01
C VAL A 239 -10.85 31.24 -1.90
N ALA A 240 -11.67 32.16 -1.40
CA ALA A 240 -11.32 33.03 -0.28
C ALA A 240 -11.29 32.27 1.07
N HIS A 241 -11.96 31.12 1.16
CA HIS A 241 -12.03 30.25 2.34
C HIS A 241 -12.19 28.78 1.92
N LEU A 242 -11.46 27.88 2.56
CA LEU A 242 -11.65 26.43 2.40
C LEU A 242 -13.03 26.01 2.92
N ASN A 243 -13.67 25.02 2.27
CA ASN A 243 -14.91 24.39 2.74
C ASN A 243 -14.71 22.87 2.85
N CYS A 244 -14.34 22.41 4.03
CA CYS A 244 -13.94 21.02 4.25
C CYS A 244 -15.10 20.09 4.68
N CYS A 245 -16.34 20.54 4.52
CA CYS A 245 -17.51 20.00 5.25
C CYS A 245 -18.44 19.20 4.34
N GLY A 246 -18.25 19.37 3.03
CA GLY A 246 -18.81 18.49 2.03
C GLY A 246 -17.91 17.26 1.89
N GLY A 247 -18.51 16.07 1.93
CA GLY A 247 -17.97 15.02 1.09
C GLY A 247 -18.06 15.47 -0.36
N ASP A 248 -17.14 15.01 -1.21
CA ASP A 248 -17.41 15.03 -2.65
C ASP A 248 -18.81 14.45 -2.84
N ALA A 249 -19.72 15.18 -3.48
CA ALA A 249 -21.02 14.61 -3.79
C ALA A 249 -20.74 13.38 -4.65
N SER A 250 -20.85 12.19 -4.05
CA SER A 250 -20.60 10.95 -4.77
C SER A 250 -21.47 10.97 -6.02
N ASP A 251 -20.85 10.80 -7.18
CA ASP A 251 -21.62 10.75 -8.42
C ASP A 251 -22.46 9.48 -8.36
N GLU A 252 -23.77 9.62 -8.15
CA GLU A 252 -24.71 8.52 -8.04
C GLU A 252 -24.57 7.54 -9.22
N ALA A 253 -24.19 8.03 -10.41
CA ALA A 253 -23.91 7.19 -11.56
C ALA A 253 -22.64 6.33 -11.36
N VAL A 254 -21.59 6.85 -10.74
CA VAL A 254 -20.39 6.08 -10.36
C VAL A 254 -20.76 5.00 -9.35
N ASP A 255 -21.52 5.32 -8.31
CA ASP A 255 -21.92 4.36 -7.27
C ASP A 255 -22.77 3.22 -7.83
N ARG A 256 -23.84 3.54 -8.59
CA ARG A 256 -24.64 2.52 -9.28
C ARG A 256 -23.81 1.68 -10.24
N GLY A 257 -22.82 2.30 -10.89
CA GLY A 257 -21.87 1.61 -11.76
C GLY A 257 -21.01 0.59 -11.02
N LEU A 258 -20.41 1.00 -9.88
CA LEU A 258 -19.59 0.15 -9.03
C LEU A 258 -20.41 -0.99 -8.41
N GLU A 259 -21.64 -0.72 -7.99
CA GLU A 259 -22.57 -1.74 -7.48
C GLU A 259 -22.92 -2.76 -8.58
N TYR A 260 -23.27 -2.28 -9.78
CA TYR A 260 -23.54 -3.15 -10.93
C TYR A 260 -22.31 -4.01 -11.27
N LEU A 261 -21.12 -3.40 -11.36
CA LEU A 261 -19.87 -4.11 -11.63
C LEU A 261 -19.60 -5.18 -10.56
N SER A 262 -19.82 -4.87 -9.29
CA SER A 262 -19.64 -5.80 -8.17
C SER A 262 -20.50 -7.06 -8.31
N ARG A 263 -21.70 -6.95 -8.87
CA ARG A 263 -22.60 -8.10 -9.11
C ARG A 263 -22.18 -8.97 -10.29
N ILE A 264 -21.60 -8.38 -11.34
CA ILE A 264 -21.30 -9.09 -12.59
C ILE A 264 -19.83 -9.47 -12.75
N PHE A 265 -18.96 -8.99 -11.86
CA PHE A 265 -17.52 -9.11 -12.00
C PHE A 265 -17.05 -10.57 -12.07
N THR A 266 -16.29 -10.88 -13.11
CA THR A 266 -15.62 -12.16 -13.28
C THR A 266 -14.31 -11.95 -14.02
N VAL A 267 -13.27 -12.73 -13.69
CA VAL A 267 -12.02 -12.72 -14.48
C VAL A 267 -12.07 -13.70 -15.66
N GLY A 268 -13.14 -14.49 -15.79
CA GLY A 268 -13.24 -15.56 -16.78
C GLY A 268 -13.72 -15.12 -18.17
N ALA A 269 -14.43 -13.99 -18.26
CA ALA A 269 -15.00 -13.47 -19.49
C ALA A 269 -15.32 -11.96 -19.35
N ASN A 270 -15.63 -11.27 -20.45
CA ASN A 270 -16.25 -9.94 -20.40
C ASN A 270 -17.78 -10.10 -20.25
N PRO A 271 -18.36 -9.94 -19.04
CA PRO A 271 -19.78 -10.17 -18.82
C PRO A 271 -20.64 -9.23 -19.67
N GLY A 272 -21.65 -9.75 -20.37
CA GLY A 272 -22.54 -8.94 -21.23
C GLY A 272 -21.87 -8.32 -22.47
N GLY A 273 -20.57 -8.54 -22.67
CA GLY A 273 -19.83 -8.22 -23.89
C GLY A 273 -19.59 -9.46 -24.75
N GLU A 274 -18.96 -9.28 -25.91
CA GLU A 274 -18.49 -10.40 -26.73
C GLU A 274 -17.18 -10.98 -26.16
N MET A 275 -16.92 -12.28 -26.38
CA MET A 275 -15.62 -12.94 -26.07
C MET A 275 -14.41 -12.29 -26.78
N LEU A 276 -14.63 -11.31 -27.66
CA LEU A 276 -13.64 -10.67 -28.53
C LEU A 276 -12.93 -9.45 -27.90
N SER A 277 -13.20 -9.17 -26.61
CA SER A 277 -12.72 -7.97 -25.88
C SER A 277 -12.28 -8.30 -24.44
N TYR A 278 -11.78 -9.51 -24.24
CA TYR A 278 -11.45 -10.06 -22.93
C TYR A 278 -10.27 -9.36 -22.26
N PHE A 279 -9.15 -9.19 -22.97
CA PHE A 279 -7.97 -8.51 -22.43
C PHE A 279 -8.23 -7.01 -22.23
N TYR A 280 -8.97 -6.40 -23.15
CA TYR A 280 -9.45 -5.03 -22.99
C TYR A 280 -10.33 -4.86 -21.76
N TYR A 281 -11.23 -5.82 -21.48
CA TYR A 281 -12.04 -5.82 -20.27
C TYR A 281 -11.19 -5.90 -19.01
N LEU A 282 -10.22 -6.83 -18.93
CA LEU A 282 -9.34 -6.91 -17.76
C LEU A 282 -8.57 -5.60 -17.57
N TYR A 283 -7.99 -5.03 -18.62
CA TYR A 283 -7.38 -3.70 -18.56
C TYR A 283 -8.34 -2.61 -18.03
N ALA A 284 -9.62 -2.66 -18.43
CA ALA A 284 -10.63 -1.75 -17.90
C ALA A 284 -10.92 -1.99 -16.40
N VAL A 285 -10.94 -3.25 -15.95
CA VAL A 285 -11.07 -3.63 -14.53
C VAL A 285 -9.92 -3.07 -13.69
N GLU A 286 -8.66 -3.24 -14.14
CA GLU A 286 -7.49 -2.66 -13.45
C GLU A 286 -7.69 -1.17 -13.21
N ARG A 287 -8.14 -0.46 -14.24
CA ARG A 287 -8.36 0.97 -14.14
C ARG A 287 -9.38 1.31 -13.06
N ILE A 288 -10.47 0.55 -12.95
CA ILE A 288 -11.48 0.80 -11.92
C ILE A 288 -10.96 0.48 -10.54
N GLY A 289 -10.28 -0.65 -10.36
CA GLY A 289 -9.65 -0.99 -9.08
C GLY A 289 -8.71 0.12 -8.59
N ARG A 290 -7.89 0.67 -9.49
CA ARG A 290 -6.94 1.75 -9.16
C ARG A 290 -7.60 3.11 -8.97
N LEU A 291 -8.52 3.53 -9.86
CA LEU A 291 -9.16 4.85 -9.77
C LEU A 291 -10.15 4.96 -8.60
N SER A 292 -10.81 3.85 -8.24
CA SER A 292 -11.75 3.82 -7.11
C SER A 292 -11.10 3.48 -5.77
N GLY A 293 -9.80 3.16 -5.75
CA GLY A 293 -9.11 2.70 -4.55
C GLY A 293 -9.63 1.36 -4.00
N ARG A 294 -10.40 0.57 -4.76
CA ARG A 294 -10.99 -0.66 -4.25
C ARG A 294 -10.05 -1.85 -4.42
N ARG A 295 -9.71 -2.51 -3.31
CA ARG A 295 -9.04 -3.83 -3.34
C ARG A 295 -9.98 -4.91 -3.89
N LEU A 296 -11.24 -4.87 -3.47
CA LEU A 296 -12.25 -5.85 -3.83
C LEU A 296 -13.29 -5.24 -4.77
N ILE A 297 -13.70 -6.01 -5.79
CA ILE A 297 -14.89 -5.74 -6.59
C ILE A 297 -15.91 -6.79 -6.21
N GLY A 298 -17.01 -6.38 -5.59
CA GLY A 298 -17.82 -7.28 -4.78
C GLY A 298 -16.99 -7.89 -3.65
N ASN A 299 -16.97 -9.21 -3.54
CA ASN A 299 -16.19 -9.95 -2.56
C ASN A 299 -14.89 -10.55 -3.13
N ARG A 300 -14.44 -10.07 -4.29
CA ARG A 300 -13.39 -10.72 -5.10
C ARG A 300 -12.19 -9.81 -5.28
N ASP A 301 -10.99 -10.33 -5.05
CA ASP A 301 -9.74 -9.59 -5.24
C ASP A 301 -9.40 -9.54 -6.73
N TRP A 302 -9.78 -8.45 -7.37
CA TRP A 302 -9.71 -8.32 -8.82
C TRP A 302 -8.29 -8.50 -9.35
N TYR A 303 -7.28 -8.06 -8.58
CA TYR A 303 -5.90 -8.11 -9.01
C TYR A 303 -5.32 -9.50 -8.83
N ARG A 304 -5.48 -10.11 -7.65
CA ARG A 304 -4.96 -11.45 -7.37
C ARG A 304 -5.57 -12.48 -8.32
N GLU A 305 -6.90 -12.50 -8.45
CA GLU A 305 -7.60 -13.41 -9.36
C GLU A 305 -7.25 -13.13 -10.84
N GLY A 306 -7.15 -11.86 -11.23
CA GLY A 306 -6.82 -11.49 -12.60
C GLY A 306 -5.38 -11.82 -12.97
N ALA A 307 -4.44 -11.65 -12.03
CA ALA A 307 -3.03 -12.01 -12.22
C ALA A 307 -2.89 -13.53 -12.36
N GLU A 308 -3.52 -14.32 -11.48
CA GLU A 308 -3.52 -15.79 -11.58
C GLU A 308 -4.06 -16.24 -12.94
N ARG A 309 -5.17 -15.62 -13.36
CA ARG A 309 -5.77 -15.92 -14.65
C ARG A 309 -4.85 -15.55 -15.81
N LEU A 310 -4.27 -14.36 -15.84
CA LEU A 310 -3.40 -13.94 -16.94
C LEU A 310 -2.13 -14.77 -17.02
N VAL A 311 -1.49 -15.07 -15.88
CA VAL A 311 -0.32 -15.97 -15.86
C VAL A 311 -0.67 -17.35 -16.44
N SER A 312 -1.84 -17.89 -16.10
CA SER A 312 -2.30 -19.18 -16.65
C SER A 312 -2.57 -19.17 -18.16
N LEU A 313 -2.84 -17.99 -18.75
CA LEU A 313 -3.15 -17.82 -20.17
C LEU A 313 -1.94 -17.45 -21.03
N GLN A 314 -0.81 -17.12 -20.41
CA GLN A 314 0.39 -16.70 -21.14
C GLN A 314 0.97 -17.88 -21.94
N ASP A 315 1.35 -17.64 -23.19
CA ASP A 315 2.02 -18.65 -24.01
C ASP A 315 3.32 -19.10 -23.33
N ASN A 316 3.51 -20.42 -23.21
CA ASN A 316 4.64 -21.00 -22.47
C ASN A 316 5.99 -20.85 -23.17
N PHE A 317 6.03 -20.58 -24.48
CA PHE A 317 7.27 -20.54 -25.25
C PHE A 317 7.71 -19.13 -25.59
N GLN A 318 6.85 -18.37 -26.27
CA GLN A 318 7.11 -17.03 -26.76
C GLN A 318 6.68 -15.93 -25.78
N GLY A 319 5.85 -16.23 -24.78
CA GLY A 319 5.48 -15.29 -23.71
C GLY A 319 4.40 -14.26 -24.06
N PHE A 320 3.71 -14.38 -25.20
CA PHE A 320 2.60 -13.50 -25.58
C PHE A 320 1.28 -13.93 -24.95
N TRP A 321 0.30 -13.03 -25.03
CA TRP A 321 -1.11 -13.34 -24.85
C TRP A 321 -1.86 -13.23 -26.18
N GLN A 322 -2.90 -14.03 -26.34
CA GLN A 322 -3.74 -14.03 -27.53
C GLN A 322 -5.20 -14.23 -27.14
N GLY A 323 -6.07 -13.35 -27.64
CA GLY A 323 -7.52 -13.42 -27.47
C GLY A 323 -8.24 -13.84 -28.74
N GLY A 324 -9.57 -13.75 -28.69
CA GLY A 324 -10.44 -14.00 -29.84
C GLY A 324 -10.83 -12.73 -30.59
N GLY A 325 -11.35 -12.89 -31.82
CA GLY A 325 -11.98 -11.82 -32.58
C GLY A 325 -11.07 -10.88 -33.35
N VAL A 326 -11.66 -9.84 -33.93
CA VAL A 326 -10.99 -8.94 -34.90
C VAL A 326 -9.90 -8.06 -34.29
N VAL A 327 -9.94 -7.81 -32.98
CA VAL A 327 -8.97 -6.92 -32.30
C VAL A 327 -7.95 -7.71 -31.49
N GLU A 328 -8.38 -8.65 -30.65
CA GLU A 328 -7.50 -9.38 -29.74
C GLU A 328 -6.87 -10.65 -30.34
N SER A 329 -7.19 -10.99 -31.60
CA SER A 329 -6.39 -11.96 -32.37
C SER A 329 -4.99 -11.44 -32.70
N ASN A 330 -4.79 -10.12 -32.67
CA ASN A 330 -3.46 -9.52 -32.71
C ASN A 330 -2.78 -9.66 -31.34
N ARG A 331 -1.70 -10.45 -31.33
CA ARG A 331 -0.92 -10.78 -30.14
C ARG A 331 -0.26 -9.57 -29.48
N ASP A 332 0.11 -8.54 -30.26
CA ASP A 332 0.71 -7.32 -29.72
C ASP A 332 -0.32 -6.53 -28.91
N VAL A 333 -1.58 -6.48 -29.37
CA VAL A 333 -2.69 -5.84 -28.65
C VAL A 333 -3.01 -6.58 -27.35
N ALA A 334 -3.24 -7.90 -27.43
CA ALA A 334 -3.58 -8.71 -26.26
C ALA A 334 -2.45 -8.71 -25.22
N THR A 335 -1.19 -8.81 -25.64
CA THR A 335 -0.03 -8.72 -24.75
C THR A 335 0.07 -7.35 -24.09
N SER A 336 -0.17 -6.27 -24.83
CA SER A 336 -0.13 -4.92 -24.25
C SER A 336 -1.19 -4.72 -23.16
N PHE A 337 -2.42 -5.19 -23.37
CA PHE A 337 -3.46 -5.11 -22.34
C PHE A 337 -3.16 -6.01 -21.13
N ALA A 338 -2.63 -7.22 -21.34
CA ALA A 338 -2.22 -8.10 -20.25
C ALA A 338 -1.09 -7.46 -19.40
N LEU A 339 -0.08 -6.88 -20.05
CA LEU A 339 0.99 -6.15 -19.38
C LEU A 339 0.46 -4.94 -18.59
N LEU A 340 -0.43 -4.14 -19.18
CA LEU A 340 -1.04 -3.01 -18.49
C LEU A 340 -1.81 -3.45 -17.23
N PHE A 341 -2.54 -4.57 -17.30
CA PHE A 341 -3.21 -5.13 -16.12
C PHE A 341 -2.22 -5.57 -15.05
N LEU A 342 -1.27 -6.44 -15.40
CA LEU A 342 -0.32 -7.03 -14.45
C LEU A 342 0.56 -5.96 -13.82
N ALA A 343 1.10 -5.05 -14.62
CA ALA A 343 2.05 -4.06 -14.16
C ALA A 343 1.39 -2.94 -13.34
N LYS A 344 0.24 -2.41 -13.76
CA LYS A 344 -0.42 -1.34 -13.01
C LYS A 344 -1.15 -1.86 -11.78
N GLY A 345 -1.67 -3.09 -11.84
CA GLY A 345 -2.33 -3.71 -10.70
C GLY A 345 -1.40 -4.06 -9.55
N LYS A 346 -0.10 -4.25 -9.83
CA LYS A 346 0.96 -4.54 -8.83
C LYS A 346 1.45 -3.32 -8.05
N ARG A 347 1.04 -2.11 -8.43
CA ARG A 347 1.44 -0.88 -7.73
C ARG A 347 1.19 -1.01 -6.24
N GLN A 348 2.19 -0.62 -5.45
CA GLN A 348 2.19 -0.81 -4.01
C GLN A 348 1.28 0.22 -3.33
N VAL A 349 0.59 -0.23 -2.28
CA VAL A 349 -0.33 0.60 -1.50
C VAL A 349 0.49 1.41 -0.49
N VAL A 350 0.46 2.73 -0.60
CA VAL A 350 1.19 3.63 0.31
C VAL A 350 0.31 4.16 1.44
N ILE A 351 -1.00 4.25 1.21
CA ILE A 351 -1.97 4.76 2.17
C ILE A 351 -3.34 4.11 1.92
N ALA A 352 -4.09 3.89 2.98
CA ALA A 352 -5.46 3.42 2.90
C ALA A 352 -6.38 4.25 3.78
N ARG A 353 -7.67 4.26 3.47
CA ARG A 353 -8.72 4.81 4.30
C ARG A 353 -9.57 3.70 4.89
N LEU A 354 -9.94 3.82 6.16
CA LEU A 354 -10.95 2.97 6.78
C LEU A 354 -12.35 3.46 6.41
N ASP A 355 -13.17 2.57 5.88
CA ASP A 355 -14.59 2.79 5.60
C ASP A 355 -15.42 2.11 6.69
N HIS A 356 -16.08 2.91 7.51
CA HIS A 356 -16.95 2.43 8.58
C HIS A 356 -18.21 3.32 8.64
N PRO A 357 -19.43 2.76 8.79
CA PRO A 357 -20.66 3.53 8.75
C PRO A 357 -20.74 4.71 9.73
N SER A 358 -20.13 4.61 10.91
CA SER A 358 -20.07 5.70 11.90
C SER A 358 -19.19 6.89 11.48
N LEU A 359 -18.37 6.73 10.43
CA LEU A 359 -17.51 7.78 9.88
C LEU A 359 -18.17 8.52 8.71
N HIS A 360 -19.35 8.08 8.26
CA HIS A 360 -20.04 8.71 7.15
C HIS A 360 -20.71 10.02 7.60
N SER A 361 -20.55 11.06 6.79
CA SER A 361 -21.26 12.32 7.01
C SER A 361 -22.71 12.17 6.57
N THR A 362 -23.65 12.50 7.44
CA THR A 362 -25.03 12.77 7.04
C THR A 362 -25.06 14.21 6.51
N GLY A 363 -25.16 14.39 5.20
CA GLY A 363 -25.14 15.72 4.59
C GLY A 363 -26.20 16.65 5.18
N GLY A 364 -25.77 17.71 5.88
CA GLY A 364 -26.60 18.85 6.30
C GLY A 364 -27.64 18.57 7.39
N ALA A 365 -28.03 19.64 8.10
CA ALA A 365 -28.90 19.61 9.28
C ALA A 365 -30.10 18.65 9.16
N ALA A 366 -30.28 17.80 10.17
CA ALA A 366 -31.44 16.93 10.28
C ALA A 366 -32.74 17.74 10.09
N PRO A 367 -33.61 17.38 9.12
CA PRO A 367 -34.92 18.00 9.04
C PRO A 367 -35.73 17.63 10.29
N PRO A 368 -36.66 18.50 10.73
CA PRO A 368 -37.50 18.22 11.90
C PRO A 368 -38.19 16.85 11.75
N ALA A 369 -38.35 16.15 12.88
CA ALA A 369 -38.73 14.73 12.98
C ALA A 369 -39.96 14.29 12.16
N ALA A 370 -40.78 15.23 11.68
CA ALA A 370 -41.94 15.01 10.83
C ALA A 370 -41.62 14.56 9.37
N ALA A 371 -40.39 14.73 8.87
CA ALA A 371 -40.02 14.36 7.49
C ALA A 371 -39.48 12.92 7.31
N ARG A 372 -39.34 12.14 8.40
CA ARG A 372 -38.65 10.83 8.41
C ARG A 372 -39.39 9.66 7.74
N ARG A 373 -40.56 9.86 7.12
CA ARG A 373 -41.42 8.74 6.66
C ARG A 373 -41.49 8.50 5.15
N ALA A 374 -40.68 9.16 4.31
CA ALA A 374 -40.79 8.96 2.86
C ALA A 374 -39.51 9.23 2.03
N ARG A 375 -38.30 9.05 2.58
CA ARG A 375 -37.07 9.05 1.76
C ARG A 375 -36.45 7.65 1.75
N ASP A 376 -36.10 7.19 0.55
CA ASP A 376 -35.11 6.13 0.32
C ASP A 376 -33.84 6.42 1.13
N PRO A 377 -33.08 5.39 1.55
CA PRO A 377 -31.86 5.59 2.34
C PRO A 377 -30.94 6.56 1.61
N GLU A 378 -30.76 7.76 2.17
CA GLU A 378 -29.85 8.78 1.64
C GLU A 378 -28.46 8.15 1.53
N SER A 379 -27.86 8.23 0.34
CA SER A 379 -26.52 7.75 0.03
C SER A 379 -25.48 8.45 0.93
N SER A 380 -25.18 7.85 2.07
CA SER A 380 -24.05 8.24 2.92
C SER A 380 -22.77 7.81 2.22
N SER A 381 -21.98 8.76 1.73
CA SER A 381 -20.67 8.48 1.11
C SER A 381 -19.55 8.92 2.04
N LEU A 382 -18.38 8.29 1.88
CA LEU A 382 -17.18 8.70 2.60
C LEU A 382 -16.79 10.13 2.18
N PRO A 383 -16.58 11.04 3.13
CA PRO A 383 -16.19 12.40 2.81
C PRO A 383 -14.81 12.45 2.14
N LEU A 384 -14.62 13.40 1.20
CA LEU A 384 -13.33 13.66 0.54
C LEU A 384 -12.69 12.41 -0.08
N SER A 385 -13.49 11.60 -0.80
CA SER A 385 -13.08 10.31 -1.38
C SER A 385 -11.90 10.44 -2.36
N GLY A 386 -11.73 11.59 -3.01
CA GLY A 386 -10.61 11.86 -3.92
C GLY A 386 -9.30 12.29 -3.24
N SER A 387 -9.32 12.68 -1.97
CA SER A 387 -8.16 13.30 -1.28
C SER A 387 -6.91 12.41 -1.22
N LEU A 388 -7.07 11.11 -0.94
CA LEU A 388 -5.96 10.16 -0.92
C LEU A 388 -5.34 10.01 -2.31
N HIS A 389 -6.17 10.03 -3.36
CA HIS A 389 -5.68 9.99 -4.74
C HIS A 389 -4.80 11.20 -5.05
N SER A 390 -5.23 12.40 -4.64
CA SER A 390 -4.45 13.63 -4.80
C SER A 390 -3.12 13.57 -4.04
N LEU A 391 -3.13 13.16 -2.76
CA LEU A 391 -1.90 13.00 -1.98
C LEU A 391 -0.94 11.99 -2.65
N VAL A 392 -1.45 10.83 -3.05
CA VAL A 392 -0.61 9.80 -3.69
C VAL A 392 0.01 10.32 -4.98
N ARG A 393 -0.66 11.15 -5.78
CA ARG A 393 -0.05 11.77 -6.97
C ARG A 393 1.16 12.65 -6.63
N HIS A 394 1.11 13.40 -5.53
CA HIS A 394 2.26 14.19 -5.06
C HIS A 394 3.42 13.27 -4.67
N VAL A 395 3.13 12.21 -3.90
CA VAL A 395 4.12 11.21 -3.50
C VAL A 395 4.71 10.46 -4.70
N GLU A 396 3.91 10.08 -5.70
CA GLU A 396 4.38 9.42 -6.93
C GLU A 396 5.41 10.27 -7.67
N ARG A 397 5.17 11.58 -7.75
CA ARG A 397 6.07 12.55 -8.37
C ARG A 397 7.36 12.68 -7.57
N ASP A 398 7.25 12.90 -6.27
CA ASP A 398 8.38 13.21 -5.40
C ASP A 398 9.27 11.98 -5.19
N TRP A 399 8.68 10.78 -5.16
CA TRP A 399 9.41 9.51 -5.07
C TRP A 399 9.79 8.93 -6.44
N SER A 400 9.31 9.54 -7.54
CA SER A 400 9.51 9.03 -8.91
C SER A 400 9.11 7.56 -9.06
N ARG A 401 8.00 7.18 -8.43
CA ARG A 401 7.53 5.80 -8.30
C ARG A 401 6.04 5.73 -8.50
N GLU A 402 5.55 4.72 -9.21
CA GLU A 402 4.11 4.49 -9.33
C GLU A 402 3.56 3.80 -8.08
N LEU A 403 2.51 4.37 -7.49
CA LEU A 403 1.92 3.99 -6.21
C LEU A 403 0.39 3.92 -6.34
N THR A 404 -0.27 3.41 -5.30
CA THR A 404 -1.73 3.43 -5.19
C THR A 404 -2.17 3.68 -3.76
N TRP A 405 -3.43 4.05 -3.60
CA TRP A 405 -4.14 4.07 -2.33
C TRP A 405 -5.26 3.03 -2.34
N GLN A 406 -5.85 2.76 -1.17
CA GLN A 406 -7.02 1.89 -1.07
C GLN A 406 -8.06 2.37 -0.05
N THR A 407 -9.30 1.88 -0.20
CA THR A 407 -10.34 1.92 0.83
C THR A 407 -10.53 0.51 1.39
N ILE A 408 -10.48 0.40 2.71
CA ILE A 408 -10.68 -0.85 3.44
C ILE A 408 -12.01 -0.74 4.19
N ALA A 409 -12.99 -1.55 3.78
CA ALA A 409 -14.22 -1.72 4.53
C ALA A 409 -13.91 -2.34 5.89
N SER A 410 -14.41 -1.73 6.96
CA SER A 410 -14.20 -2.21 8.32
C SER A 410 -14.86 -3.56 8.58
N GLU A 411 -15.94 -3.86 7.86
CA GLU A 411 -16.63 -5.14 7.91
C GLU A 411 -15.68 -6.27 7.51
N GLN A 412 -15.38 -7.17 8.45
CA GLN A 412 -14.49 -8.33 8.24
C GLN A 412 -13.01 -7.97 8.01
N ALA A 413 -12.60 -6.71 8.17
CA ALA A 413 -11.18 -6.35 8.09
C ALA A 413 -10.41 -6.94 9.26
N THR A 414 -9.42 -7.78 8.95
CA THR A 414 -8.47 -8.31 9.92
C THR A 414 -7.24 -7.42 10.04
N ALA A 415 -6.45 -7.57 11.10
CA ALA A 415 -5.13 -6.93 11.19
C ALA A 415 -4.25 -7.20 9.96
N ALA A 416 -4.32 -8.41 9.39
CA ALA A 416 -3.61 -8.76 8.15
C ALA A 416 -4.09 -7.93 6.94
N ASP A 417 -5.40 -7.69 6.82
CA ASP A 417 -5.92 -6.83 5.76
C ASP A 417 -5.49 -5.37 5.93
N LEU A 418 -5.47 -4.87 7.17
CA LEU A 418 -5.00 -3.52 7.48
C LEU A 418 -3.50 -3.36 7.16
N LEU A 419 -2.67 -4.38 7.47
CA LEU A 419 -1.22 -4.39 7.21
C LEU A 419 -0.83 -4.37 5.73
N LYS A 420 -1.79 -4.53 4.80
CA LYS A 420 -1.58 -4.29 3.37
C LYS A 420 -1.33 -2.82 3.04
N SER A 421 -1.63 -1.91 3.97
CA SER A 421 -1.28 -0.49 3.86
C SER A 421 -0.46 -0.06 5.07
N PRO A 422 0.68 0.63 4.88
CA PRO A 422 1.52 1.09 6.00
C PRO A 422 0.89 2.25 6.78
N VAL A 423 0.01 3.04 6.15
CA VAL A 423 -0.74 4.12 6.79
C VAL A 423 -2.23 3.92 6.57
N LEU A 424 -3.01 4.04 7.65
CA LEU A 424 -4.47 3.99 7.65
C LEU A 424 -5.02 5.35 8.09
N VAL A 425 -5.83 5.97 7.25
CA VAL A 425 -6.51 7.24 7.52
C VAL A 425 -7.92 6.97 8.03
N ILE A 426 -8.27 7.57 9.15
CA ILE A 426 -9.61 7.56 9.75
C ILE A 426 -10.08 9.01 9.82
N THR A 427 -11.09 9.34 9.03
CA THR A 427 -11.57 10.71 8.86
C THR A 427 -12.99 10.84 9.41
N GLY A 428 -13.29 11.90 10.16
CA GLY A 428 -14.64 12.14 10.68
C GLY A 428 -14.79 13.47 11.43
N ASN A 429 -16.02 13.87 11.72
CA ASN A 429 -16.37 15.06 12.52
C ASN A 429 -17.32 14.77 13.70
N GLN A 430 -17.80 13.53 13.82
CA GLN A 430 -18.69 13.10 14.90
C GLN A 430 -18.00 12.04 15.76
N SER A 431 -18.58 11.76 16.92
CA SER A 431 -18.17 10.61 17.71
C SER A 431 -18.34 9.32 16.91
N PHE A 432 -17.32 8.48 16.96
CA PHE A 432 -17.36 7.13 16.41
C PHE A 432 -17.20 6.11 17.52
N GLU A 433 -17.78 4.93 17.30
CA GLU A 433 -17.59 3.75 18.14
C GLU A 433 -17.29 2.57 17.22
N PHE A 434 -16.24 1.83 17.55
CA PHE A 434 -15.83 0.62 16.87
C PHE A 434 -16.13 -0.58 17.76
N ASP A 435 -16.57 -1.67 17.16
CA ASP A 435 -16.77 -2.92 17.90
C ASP A 435 -15.43 -3.43 18.49
N PRO A 436 -15.48 -4.32 19.51
CA PRO A 436 -14.26 -4.82 20.15
C PRO A 436 -13.30 -5.55 19.20
N GLN A 437 -13.82 -6.19 18.14
CA GLN A 437 -13.01 -6.93 17.18
C GLN A 437 -12.15 -5.95 16.36
N LEU A 438 -12.78 -4.94 15.75
CA LEU A 438 -12.09 -3.93 14.96
C LEU A 438 -11.09 -3.13 15.81
N ARG A 439 -11.43 -2.81 17.08
CA ARG A 439 -10.47 -2.18 18.00
C ARG A 439 -9.24 -3.04 18.26
N GLY A 440 -9.44 -4.34 18.44
CA GLY A 440 -8.36 -5.32 18.58
C GLY A 440 -7.50 -5.42 17.32
N ASP A 441 -8.12 -5.50 16.15
CA ASP A 441 -7.44 -5.57 14.85
C ASP A 441 -6.64 -4.28 14.54
N LEU A 442 -7.19 -3.10 14.85
CA LEU A 442 -6.48 -1.81 14.74
C LEU A 442 -5.29 -1.75 15.70
N LYS A 443 -5.43 -2.25 16.94
CA LYS A 443 -4.32 -2.32 17.88
C LYS A 443 -3.23 -3.28 17.39
N ALA A 444 -3.61 -4.46 16.88
CA ALA A 444 -2.67 -5.41 16.30
C ALA A 444 -1.99 -4.86 15.04
N TYR A 445 -2.70 -4.10 14.21
CA TYR A 445 -2.15 -3.36 13.07
C TYR A 445 -1.08 -2.36 13.51
N LEU A 446 -1.38 -1.52 14.49
CA LEU A 446 -0.42 -0.58 15.06
C LEU A 446 0.78 -1.32 15.64
N ASP A 447 0.56 -2.36 16.42
CA ASP A 447 1.69 -3.04 17.06
C ASP A 447 2.60 -3.79 16.08
N GLN A 448 2.10 -4.13 14.89
CA GLN A 448 2.88 -4.75 13.81
C GLN A 448 3.50 -3.72 12.85
N GLY A 449 3.57 -2.44 13.27
CA GLY A 449 4.25 -1.38 12.54
C GLY A 449 3.35 -0.53 11.64
N GLY A 450 2.06 -0.80 11.59
CA GLY A 450 1.09 0.09 10.95
C GLY A 450 1.03 1.47 11.62
N THR A 451 0.58 2.47 10.88
CA THR A 451 0.41 3.84 11.40
C THR A 451 -1.00 4.31 11.14
N VAL A 452 -1.67 4.87 12.15
CA VAL A 452 -2.99 5.47 11.99
C VAL A 452 -2.88 6.99 11.98
N LEU A 453 -3.51 7.64 11.00
CA LEU A 453 -3.75 9.08 10.99
C LEU A 453 -5.25 9.32 11.21
N PHE A 454 -5.58 9.90 12.36
CA PHE A 454 -6.91 10.46 12.59
C PHE A 454 -6.97 11.88 12.03
N ASP A 455 -7.89 12.11 11.09
CA ASP A 455 -8.08 13.40 10.42
C ASP A 455 -9.45 13.98 10.77
N ALA A 456 -9.49 15.01 11.61
CA ALA A 456 -10.75 15.65 11.97
C ALA A 456 -11.27 16.53 10.82
N LEU A 457 -12.50 16.28 10.39
CA LEU A 457 -13.25 17.15 9.47
C LEU A 457 -13.81 18.38 10.20
N ALA A 458 -12.91 19.18 10.75
CA ALA A 458 -13.23 20.34 11.56
C ALA A 458 -12.55 21.61 11.03
N GLY A 459 -13.07 22.76 11.44
CA GLY A 459 -12.69 24.07 10.93
C GLY A 459 -13.01 24.29 9.46
N ASP A 460 -12.53 25.38 8.86
CA ASP A 460 -12.72 25.64 7.41
C ASP A 460 -14.18 25.43 6.95
N GLY A 461 -15.11 25.99 7.73
CA GLY A 461 -16.56 25.89 7.53
C GLY A 461 -17.30 24.77 8.31
N CYS A 462 -16.59 23.87 9.01
CA CYS A 462 -17.16 22.56 9.40
C CYS A 462 -17.56 22.41 10.87
N GLY A 463 -17.51 23.51 11.62
CA GLY A 463 -17.68 23.47 13.07
C GLY A 463 -16.44 22.94 13.78
N ASP A 464 -16.60 22.59 15.05
CA ASP A 464 -15.56 21.95 15.86
C ASP A 464 -15.48 20.44 15.61
N GLY A 465 -14.33 19.87 15.99
CA GLY A 465 -14.05 18.44 15.87
C GLY A 465 -14.14 17.71 17.21
N ASP A 466 -14.69 18.36 18.23
CA ASP A 466 -14.53 17.94 19.64
C ASP A 466 -15.09 16.54 19.88
N ALA A 467 -16.23 16.21 19.26
CA ALA A 467 -16.86 14.91 19.37
C ALA A 467 -15.99 13.78 18.77
N PHE A 468 -15.30 14.07 17.65
CA PHE A 468 -14.36 13.15 17.03
C PHE A 468 -13.07 13.04 17.86
N GLU A 469 -12.54 14.17 18.32
CA GLU A 469 -11.34 14.24 19.19
C GLU A 469 -11.52 13.43 20.48
N GLN A 470 -12.70 13.48 21.09
CA GLN A 470 -13.02 12.70 22.28
C GLN A 470 -12.97 11.19 22.00
N SER A 471 -13.55 10.74 20.87
CA SER A 471 -13.46 9.33 20.44
C SER A 471 -12.01 8.91 20.17
N VAL A 472 -11.22 9.74 19.48
CA VAL A 472 -9.79 9.50 19.24
C VAL A 472 -9.03 9.38 20.55
N THR A 473 -9.20 10.34 21.45
CA THR A 473 -8.52 10.39 22.75
C THR A 473 -8.88 9.17 23.62
N SER A 474 -10.16 8.79 23.65
CA SER A 474 -10.62 7.60 24.37
C SER A 474 -9.95 6.33 23.85
N LEU A 475 -9.96 6.12 22.54
CA LEU A 475 -9.36 4.94 21.89
C LEU A 475 -7.83 4.91 22.09
N CYS A 476 -7.19 6.06 22.01
CA CYS A 476 -5.78 6.22 22.26
C CYS A 476 -5.37 5.87 23.71
N ASN A 477 -6.15 6.31 24.70
CA ASN A 477 -5.92 5.98 26.11
C ASN A 477 -6.14 4.49 26.39
N GLU A 478 -7.06 3.84 25.68
CA GLU A 478 -7.26 2.39 25.72
C GLU A 478 -6.04 1.64 25.16
N TRP A 479 -5.52 2.08 24.01
CA TRP A 479 -4.39 1.44 23.34
C TRP A 479 -3.03 1.68 24.02
N TYR A 480 -2.82 2.88 24.56
CA TYR A 480 -1.55 3.32 25.14
C TYR A 480 -1.77 4.04 26.48
N PRO A 481 -2.13 3.34 27.56
CA PRO A 481 -2.50 3.97 28.84
C PRO A 481 -1.37 4.76 29.52
N GLN A 482 -0.11 4.52 29.11
CA GLN A 482 1.08 5.21 29.63
C GLN A 482 1.52 6.40 28.76
N SER A 483 0.96 6.55 27.57
CA SER A 483 1.28 7.64 26.64
C SER A 483 0.05 8.52 26.43
N LYS A 484 0.27 9.78 26.05
CA LYS A 484 -0.82 10.71 25.74
C LYS A 484 -0.66 11.22 24.32
N LEU A 485 -1.78 11.59 23.73
CA LEU A 485 -1.79 12.32 22.48
C LEU A 485 -1.24 13.73 22.76
N GLU A 486 -0.08 14.04 22.22
CA GLU A 486 0.65 15.28 22.52
C GLU A 486 1.01 16.06 21.26
N ARG A 487 1.20 17.37 21.45
CA ARG A 487 1.60 18.29 20.38
C ARG A 487 3.02 17.97 19.92
N LEU A 488 3.21 17.52 18.67
CA LEU A 488 4.53 17.09 18.21
C LEU A 488 5.49 18.28 18.03
N PRO A 489 6.72 18.23 18.58
CA PRO A 489 7.67 19.34 18.46
C PRO A 489 8.18 19.50 17.02
N LEU A 490 8.73 20.68 16.68
CA LEU A 490 9.33 20.95 15.36
C LEU A 490 10.55 20.07 15.04
N THR A 491 11.13 19.43 16.06
CA THR A 491 12.19 18.43 15.90
C THR A 491 11.67 17.06 15.48
N HIS A 492 10.34 16.85 15.45
CA HIS A 492 9.75 15.60 15.03
C HIS A 492 9.77 15.44 13.49
N PRO A 493 10.09 14.27 12.92
CA PRO A 493 10.17 14.06 11.47
C PRO A 493 8.90 14.35 10.66
N VAL A 494 7.73 14.43 11.30
CA VAL A 494 6.50 14.87 10.63
C VAL A 494 6.66 16.24 9.93
N TRP A 495 7.62 17.05 10.37
CA TRP A 495 7.90 18.37 9.80
C TRP A 495 8.93 18.35 8.66
N PHE A 496 9.66 17.25 8.43
CA PHE A 496 10.80 17.25 7.49
C PHE A 496 11.22 15.89 6.89
N ALA A 497 10.46 14.81 7.10
CA ALA A 497 10.85 13.46 6.66
C ALA A 497 11.00 13.32 5.14
N GLU A 498 10.10 13.95 4.37
CA GLU A 498 10.17 14.09 2.91
C GLU A 498 10.69 15.48 2.52
N ALA A 499 9.99 16.52 2.99
CA ALA A 499 10.26 17.92 2.71
C ALA A 499 9.92 18.80 3.92
N PRO A 500 10.58 19.95 4.10
CA PRO A 500 10.30 20.84 5.21
C PRO A 500 8.89 21.44 5.09
N ALA A 501 8.02 21.14 6.05
CA ALA A 501 6.72 21.79 6.19
C ALA A 501 6.91 23.10 6.97
N ASP A 502 6.46 24.24 6.42
CA ASP A 502 6.52 25.53 7.10
C ASP A 502 5.52 25.56 8.26
N PRO A 503 5.99 25.61 9.53
CA PRO A 503 5.08 25.66 10.66
C PRO A 503 4.28 26.95 10.69
N LEU A 504 4.80 28.08 10.19
CA LEU A 504 4.08 29.36 10.19
C LEU A 504 2.87 29.34 9.26
N ALA A 505 2.86 28.47 8.26
CA ALA A 505 1.72 28.28 7.38
C ALA A 505 0.53 27.58 8.07
N ILE A 506 0.74 26.96 9.25
CA ILE A 506 -0.29 26.20 9.97
C ILE A 506 -0.36 26.46 11.48
N ALA A 507 0.60 27.20 12.05
CA ALA A 507 0.84 27.31 13.50
C ALA A 507 -0.38 27.80 14.31
N ASP A 508 -1.24 28.60 13.69
CA ASP A 508 -2.42 29.19 14.31
C ASP A 508 -3.74 28.50 13.91
N ASP A 509 -3.69 27.57 12.94
CA ASP A 509 -4.88 26.96 12.34
C ASP A 509 -5.00 25.47 12.72
N TYR A 510 -3.90 24.69 12.66
CA TYR A 510 -3.85 23.30 13.07
C TYR A 510 -2.43 22.77 13.28
N TRP A 511 -2.21 22.17 14.44
CA TRP A 511 -0.95 21.48 14.76
C TRP A 511 -1.12 19.97 14.68
N ILE A 512 -0.05 19.24 14.35
CA ILE A 512 -0.09 17.76 14.36
C ILE A 512 0.24 17.22 15.74
N TYR A 513 -0.65 16.36 16.23
CA TYR A 513 -0.48 15.64 17.48
C TYR A 513 -0.09 14.19 17.19
N GLY A 514 0.53 13.54 18.15
CA GLY A 514 0.85 12.12 18.03
C GLY A 514 1.04 11.45 19.37
N ILE A 515 1.02 10.12 19.34
CA ILE A 515 1.34 9.28 20.51
C ILE A 515 2.72 8.72 20.30
N GLY A 516 3.64 8.99 21.22
CA GLY A 516 4.89 8.26 21.31
C GLY A 516 4.64 6.87 21.89
N ALA A 517 4.98 5.83 21.14
CA ALA A 517 5.07 4.47 21.65
C ALA A 517 6.40 3.88 21.22
N CYS A 518 7.28 3.62 22.19
CA CYS A 518 8.64 3.15 21.92
C CYS A 518 9.42 4.19 21.07
N CYS A 519 10.29 3.75 20.15
CA CYS A 519 11.03 4.61 19.22
C CYS A 519 10.22 5.03 17.97
N ARG A 520 8.88 5.14 18.07
CA ARG A 520 8.03 5.59 16.95
C ARG A 520 6.75 6.31 17.38
N THR A 521 6.09 6.93 16.41
CA THR A 521 4.77 7.57 16.52
C THR A 521 3.75 6.71 15.76
N PRO A 522 3.11 5.71 16.41
CA PRO A 522 2.09 4.86 15.79
C PRO A 522 0.84 5.61 15.36
N VAL A 523 0.47 6.67 16.08
CA VAL A 523 -0.78 7.40 15.88
C VAL A 523 -0.47 8.87 15.69
N PHE A 524 -1.04 9.45 14.63
CA PHE A 524 -1.09 10.88 14.36
C PHE A 524 -2.54 11.36 14.46
N TYR A 525 -2.72 12.59 14.91
CA TYR A 525 -4.00 13.27 14.91
C TYR A 525 -3.84 14.68 14.35
N SER A 526 -4.73 15.03 13.41
CA SER A 526 -4.87 16.39 12.90
C SER A 526 -6.24 16.94 13.31
N PRO A 527 -6.30 18.06 14.05
CA PRO A 527 -7.56 18.69 14.48
C PRO A 527 -8.25 19.48 13.36
N ARG A 528 -7.60 19.64 12.21
CA ARG A 528 -8.19 20.17 10.97
C ARG A 528 -7.86 19.25 9.82
N SER A 529 -8.72 19.23 8.81
CA SER A 529 -8.61 18.22 7.77
C SER A 529 -7.41 18.44 6.85
N LEU A 530 -6.44 17.53 6.96
CA LEU A 530 -5.40 17.32 5.96
C LEU A 530 -5.99 16.77 4.68
N ALA A 531 -6.98 15.86 4.75
CA ALA A 531 -7.63 15.30 3.58
C ALA A 531 -8.25 16.39 2.68
N CYS A 532 -8.84 17.43 3.28
CA CYS A 532 -9.39 18.57 2.55
C CYS A 532 -8.29 19.34 1.83
N ARG A 533 -7.15 19.57 2.49
CA ARG A 533 -6.02 20.26 1.87
C ARG A 533 -5.39 19.42 0.75
N TRP A 534 -5.39 18.09 0.88
CA TRP A 534 -4.95 17.21 -0.19
C TRP A 534 -5.87 17.26 -1.41
N SER A 535 -7.20 17.35 -1.23
CA SER A 535 -8.12 17.48 -2.36
C SER A 535 -7.96 18.80 -3.10
N GLU A 536 -7.67 19.89 -2.40
CA GLU A 536 -7.43 21.22 -3.00
C GLU A 536 -6.04 21.35 -3.65
N GLY A 537 -5.12 20.42 -3.37
CA GLY A 537 -3.74 20.46 -3.84
C GLY A 537 -3.56 20.33 -5.34
N GLY A 538 -4.48 19.66 -6.05
CA GLY A 538 -4.35 19.31 -7.46
C GLY A 538 -3.02 18.64 -7.85
N PRO A 539 -2.83 18.12 -9.07
CA PRO A 539 -1.60 17.42 -9.45
C PRO A 539 -0.32 18.29 -9.45
N LEU A 540 -0.46 19.61 -9.65
CA LEU A 540 0.65 20.54 -9.83
C LEU A 540 0.62 21.75 -8.89
N LEU A 541 -0.24 21.76 -7.86
CA LEU A 541 -0.48 22.97 -7.04
C LEU A 541 -0.88 24.18 -7.92
N ARG A 542 -1.50 23.91 -9.07
CA ARG A 542 -2.01 24.91 -10.02
C ARG A 542 -3.53 25.08 -9.93
N GLY A 543 -4.18 24.31 -9.06
CA GLY A 543 -5.63 24.38 -8.85
C GLY A 543 -5.98 25.61 -8.01
N ALA A 544 -6.88 26.43 -8.57
CA ALA A 544 -7.41 27.69 -8.05
C ALA A 544 -6.40 28.81 -7.80
N ASP A 545 -6.80 30.05 -8.14
CA ASP A 545 -6.22 31.28 -7.59
C ASP A 545 -6.51 31.32 -6.07
N LEU A 546 -5.89 30.41 -5.32
CA LEU A 546 -6.00 30.36 -3.87
C LEU A 546 -5.34 31.62 -3.31
N ALA A 547 -6.00 32.25 -2.34
CA ALA A 547 -5.37 33.35 -1.60
C ALA A 547 -4.03 32.88 -1.02
N PRO A 548 -2.96 33.71 -1.01
CA PRO A 548 -1.62 33.28 -0.64
C PRO A 548 -1.50 32.52 0.70
N GLY A 549 -2.29 32.91 1.71
CA GLY A 549 -2.33 32.22 3.00
C GLY A 549 -2.97 30.82 2.93
N ILE A 550 -4.03 30.66 2.15
CA ILE A 550 -4.68 29.35 1.94
C ILE A 550 -3.75 28.45 1.13
N HIS A 551 -3.15 28.98 0.07
CA HIS A 551 -2.16 28.25 -0.72
C HIS A 551 -1.01 27.73 0.16
N ALA A 552 -0.46 28.58 1.04
CA ALA A 552 0.58 28.16 1.98
C ALA A 552 0.11 27.04 2.91
N GLY A 553 -1.11 27.15 3.46
CA GLY A 553 -1.71 26.12 4.31
C GLY A 553 -1.98 24.79 3.59
N VAL A 554 -2.39 24.83 2.32
CA VAL A 554 -2.58 23.65 1.45
C VAL A 554 -1.24 22.96 1.17
N VAL A 555 -0.22 23.73 0.76
CA VAL A 555 1.14 23.21 0.55
C VAL A 555 1.68 22.56 1.82
N ALA A 556 1.53 23.21 2.97
CA ALA A 556 1.95 22.65 4.25
C ALA A 556 1.19 21.35 4.59
N GLY A 557 -0.13 21.30 4.37
CA GLY A 557 -0.95 20.10 4.61
C GLY A 557 -0.57 18.91 3.72
N ILE A 558 -0.25 19.16 2.45
CA ILE A 558 0.27 18.14 1.52
C ILE A 558 1.64 17.66 1.98
N THR A 559 2.54 18.59 2.31
CA THR A 559 3.90 18.29 2.79
C THR A 559 3.85 17.46 4.08
N LEU A 560 2.92 17.75 5.00
CA LEU A 560 2.71 16.95 6.20
C LEU A 560 2.23 15.53 5.85
N GLY A 561 1.32 15.37 4.89
CA GLY A 561 0.90 14.06 4.39
C GLY A 561 2.08 13.26 3.81
N GLU A 562 2.91 13.89 2.97
CA GLU A 562 4.12 13.29 2.41
C GLU A 562 5.12 12.91 3.50
N ASN A 563 5.32 13.76 4.50
CA ASN A 563 6.20 13.50 5.63
C ASN A 563 5.70 12.34 6.49
N ILE A 564 4.38 12.24 6.75
CA ILE A 564 3.79 11.10 7.47
C ILE A 564 4.03 9.80 6.69
N LEU A 565 3.84 9.81 5.37
CA LEU A 565 4.07 8.64 4.54
C LEU A 565 5.55 8.25 4.49
N ALA A 566 6.45 9.22 4.29
CA ALA A 566 7.89 8.98 4.33
C ALA A 566 8.34 8.48 5.71
N TYR A 567 7.79 9.02 6.79
CA TYR A 567 8.05 8.60 8.17
C TYR A 567 7.57 7.18 8.44
N ALA A 568 6.34 6.86 8.06
CA ALA A 568 5.73 5.58 8.34
C ALA A 568 6.31 4.44 7.50
N THR A 569 6.89 4.74 6.33
CA THR A 569 7.35 3.72 5.36
C THR A 569 8.86 3.66 5.18
N GLY A 570 9.60 4.74 5.48
CA GLY A 570 11.00 4.85 5.07
C GLY A 570 11.21 4.85 3.56
N ARG A 571 10.13 5.11 2.80
CA ARG A 571 10.01 4.88 1.34
C ARG A 571 10.12 3.41 0.92
N GLU A 572 9.95 2.51 1.87
CA GLU A 572 9.92 1.06 1.65
C GLU A 572 8.49 0.56 1.81
N LEU A 573 8.04 -0.19 0.81
CA LEU A 573 6.65 -0.58 0.66
C LEU A 573 6.61 -2.05 0.23
N LYS A 574 5.66 -2.80 0.77
CA LYS A 574 5.45 -4.22 0.50
C LYS A 574 4.80 -4.42 -0.87
N ASP A 575 5.08 -5.57 -1.51
CA ASP A 575 4.37 -5.93 -2.72
C ASP A 575 2.95 -6.38 -2.39
N LYS A 576 2.00 -6.03 -3.27
CA LYS A 576 0.56 -6.30 -3.08
C LYS A 576 0.22 -7.80 -3.00
N LEU A 577 1.12 -8.65 -3.48
CA LEU A 577 0.99 -10.10 -3.45
C LEU A 577 1.75 -10.75 -2.28
N ASP A 578 2.53 -9.98 -1.52
CA ASP A 578 3.20 -10.50 -0.34
C ASP A 578 2.17 -10.92 0.70
N ASN A 579 2.41 -12.06 1.35
CA ASN A 579 1.58 -12.51 2.44
C ASN A 579 1.88 -11.63 3.66
N SER A 580 0.93 -10.78 4.03
CA SER A 580 0.89 -10.14 5.33
C SER A 580 0.52 -11.18 6.38
N ILE A 581 1.50 -11.97 6.83
CA ILE A 581 1.31 -12.83 7.99
C ILE A 581 1.13 -11.87 9.17
N SER A 582 -0.11 -11.77 9.66
CA SER A 582 -0.33 -11.14 10.95
C SER A 582 0.32 -12.05 11.97
N VAL A 583 1.38 -11.57 12.61
CA VAL A 583 1.92 -12.20 13.82
C VAL A 583 0.94 -11.85 14.95
N LEU A 584 -0.28 -12.37 14.84
CA LEU A 584 -1.07 -12.56 16.05
C LEU A 584 -0.22 -13.49 16.91
N ALA A 585 -0.02 -13.07 18.16
CA ALA A 585 0.53 -13.92 19.19
C ALA A 585 -0.43 -15.09 19.38
N ASP A 586 -0.36 -16.09 18.50
CA ASP A 586 -0.65 -17.45 18.91
C ASP A 586 0.32 -17.72 20.06
N ASP A 587 -0.22 -18.12 21.21
CA ASP A 587 0.52 -18.46 22.42
C ASP A 587 1.83 -19.16 22.03
N ALA A 588 2.96 -18.67 22.56
CA ALA A 588 4.28 -19.21 22.25
C ALA A 588 4.21 -20.75 22.20
N PRO A 589 4.55 -21.39 21.07
CA PRO A 589 4.28 -22.80 20.89
C PRO A 589 4.90 -23.61 22.03
N ILE A 590 4.18 -24.63 22.50
CA ILE A 590 4.60 -25.46 23.63
C ILE A 590 6.02 -25.98 23.34
N PRO A 591 7.00 -25.75 24.24
CA PRO A 591 8.39 -26.10 24.00
C PRO A 591 8.54 -27.57 23.58
N THR A 592 9.07 -27.80 22.38
CA THR A 592 9.48 -29.13 21.92
C THR A 592 10.83 -29.50 22.55
N ARG A 593 11.16 -30.80 22.61
CA ARG A 593 12.53 -31.23 22.94
C ARG A 593 13.45 -30.81 21.78
N GLY A 594 14.20 -29.73 21.95
CA GLY A 594 15.18 -29.23 20.98
C GLY A 594 15.13 -27.72 20.74
N ALA A 595 14.10 -27.03 21.23
CA ALA A 595 13.99 -25.59 21.07
C ALA A 595 14.93 -24.81 22.01
N ILE A 596 15.52 -23.72 21.50
CA ILE A 596 16.42 -22.82 22.25
C ILE A 596 15.60 -21.65 22.81
N PRO A 597 15.45 -21.52 24.15
CA PRO A 597 14.72 -20.43 24.75
C PRO A 597 15.54 -19.13 24.72
N ILE A 598 14.96 -18.06 24.18
CA ILE A 598 15.50 -16.70 24.23
C ILE A 598 14.62 -15.85 25.15
N ALA A 599 15.22 -15.13 26.09
CA ALA A 599 14.48 -14.29 27.02
C ALA A 599 15.10 -12.89 27.13
N ALA A 600 14.26 -11.87 27.29
CA ALA A 600 14.73 -10.53 27.66
C ALA A 600 14.99 -10.47 29.18
N GLY A 601 16.03 -9.77 29.63
CA GLY A 601 16.27 -9.53 31.06
C GLY A 601 15.50 -8.32 31.59
N ALA A 602 14.87 -8.45 32.76
CA ALA A 602 14.18 -7.36 33.44
C ALA A 602 15.20 -6.47 34.19
N LEU A 603 15.65 -5.40 33.53
CA LEU A 603 16.63 -4.44 34.04
C LEU A 603 15.97 -3.19 34.66
N GLY A 604 14.70 -2.93 34.37
CA GLY A 604 14.05 -1.66 34.68
C GLY A 604 14.59 -0.48 33.87
N ALA A 605 15.22 -0.75 32.72
CA ALA A 605 15.90 0.22 31.88
C ALA A 605 15.06 0.65 30.65
N GLY A 606 13.78 0.27 30.61
CA GLY A 606 12.88 0.54 29.50
C GLY A 606 12.75 -0.62 28.50
N GLU A 607 13.22 -1.81 28.83
CA GLU A 607 13.08 -3.04 28.02
C GLU A 607 11.64 -3.38 27.66
N GLU A 608 10.67 -3.01 28.50
CA GLU A 608 9.24 -3.25 28.27
C GLU A 608 8.72 -2.57 26.99
N GLN A 609 9.42 -1.55 26.51
CA GLN A 609 9.09 -0.84 25.28
C GLN A 609 9.27 -1.72 24.03
N VAL A 610 10.08 -2.79 24.10
CA VAL A 610 10.48 -3.65 22.97
C VAL A 610 10.16 -5.14 23.21
N ASN A 611 9.06 -5.42 23.91
CA ASN A 611 8.69 -6.79 24.31
C ASN A 611 8.39 -7.73 23.11
N ARG A 612 8.13 -7.21 21.90
CA ARG A 612 7.83 -8.02 20.70
C ARG A 612 9.05 -8.30 19.86
N ALA A 613 10.16 -7.61 20.10
CA ALA A 613 11.40 -7.80 19.37
C ALA A 613 11.83 -9.28 19.31
N LEU A 614 11.82 -9.99 20.44
CA LEU A 614 12.22 -11.40 20.50
C LEU A 614 11.19 -12.36 19.87
N PRO A 615 9.86 -12.26 20.15
CA PRO A 615 8.86 -13.03 19.43
C PRO A 615 8.92 -12.87 17.90
N HIS A 616 9.13 -11.65 17.41
CA HIS A 616 9.31 -11.37 15.99
C HIS A 616 10.60 -12.00 15.45
N ALA A 617 11.73 -11.83 16.14
CA ALA A 617 13.00 -12.45 15.76
C ALA A 617 12.86 -13.98 15.68
N ALA A 618 12.26 -14.62 16.69
CA ALA A 618 12.04 -16.06 16.72
C ALA A 618 11.21 -16.54 15.51
N THR A 619 10.18 -15.79 15.13
CA THR A 619 9.36 -16.09 13.96
C THR A 619 10.16 -16.00 12.66
N ILE A 620 10.89 -14.90 12.45
CA ILE A 620 11.72 -14.71 11.25
C ILE A 620 12.82 -15.77 11.16
N ILE A 621 13.42 -16.16 12.29
CA ILE A 621 14.46 -17.20 12.34
C ILE A 621 13.88 -18.56 11.94
N ARG A 622 12.71 -18.95 12.49
CA ARG A 622 12.05 -20.23 12.17
C ARG A 622 11.68 -20.36 10.69
N GLU A 623 11.27 -19.27 10.04
CA GLU A 623 10.94 -19.29 8.61
C GLU A 623 12.15 -19.51 7.71
N LYS A 624 13.34 -19.10 8.16
CA LYS A 624 14.54 -19.04 7.32
C LYS A 624 15.60 -20.08 7.67
N ILE A 625 15.56 -20.66 8.86
CA ILE A 625 16.57 -21.60 9.37
C ILE A 625 15.86 -22.78 10.04
N ALA A 626 16.43 -23.98 9.90
CA ALA A 626 15.95 -25.21 10.55
C ALA A 626 16.31 -25.30 12.06
N VAL A 627 16.41 -24.17 12.76
CA VAL A 627 16.63 -24.12 14.22
C VAL A 627 15.36 -23.64 14.90
N GLU A 628 14.89 -24.41 15.87
CA GLU A 628 13.70 -24.06 16.63
C GLU A 628 14.06 -23.12 17.78
N VAL A 629 13.61 -21.87 17.67
CA VAL A 629 13.82 -20.81 18.67
C VAL A 629 12.48 -20.44 19.28
N ILE A 630 12.44 -20.28 20.62
CA ILE A 630 11.24 -19.89 21.35
C ILE A 630 11.56 -18.63 22.18
N ALA A 631 10.83 -17.56 21.93
CA ALA A 631 10.91 -16.34 22.73
C ALA A 631 10.04 -16.45 23.99
N VAL A 632 10.55 -15.98 25.12
CA VAL A 632 9.76 -15.77 26.34
C VAL A 632 9.05 -14.42 26.23
N ASP A 633 7.72 -14.41 26.41
CA ASP A 633 6.86 -13.24 26.15
C ASP A 633 7.12 -12.03 27.04
N LYS A 634 7.74 -12.22 28.20
CA LYS A 634 8.00 -11.16 29.18
C LYS A 634 9.46 -11.16 29.63
N PRO A 635 10.02 -9.98 29.94
CA PRO A 635 11.31 -9.88 30.59
C PRO A 635 11.35 -10.72 31.87
N ILE A 636 12.44 -11.45 32.07
CA ILE A 636 12.66 -12.34 33.21
C ILE A 636 13.56 -11.67 34.24
N ALA A 637 13.28 -11.93 35.52
CA ALA A 637 14.18 -11.51 36.60
C ALA A 637 15.54 -12.21 36.46
N LEU A 638 16.64 -11.46 36.70
CA LEU A 638 18.01 -11.95 36.61
C LEU A 638 18.40 -12.72 37.88
N THR A 639 17.97 -13.99 37.94
CA THR A 639 18.30 -14.91 39.04
C THR A 639 18.81 -16.24 38.49
N ASP A 640 19.59 -16.98 39.26
CA ASP A 640 20.10 -18.31 38.86
C ASP A 640 18.95 -19.25 38.42
N GLN A 641 17.80 -19.18 39.10
CA GLN A 641 16.64 -20.01 38.78
C GLN A 641 16.03 -19.68 37.42
N SER A 642 15.91 -18.39 37.09
CA SER A 642 15.39 -17.95 35.80
C SER A 642 16.37 -18.29 34.67
N LEU A 643 17.66 -17.96 34.87
CA LEU A 643 18.69 -18.09 33.84
C LEU A 643 19.05 -19.55 33.53
N ALA A 644 18.84 -20.48 34.47
CA ALA A 644 19.06 -21.91 34.24
C ALA A 644 18.20 -22.53 33.12
N ARG A 645 17.16 -21.84 32.66
CA ARG A 645 16.24 -22.32 31.59
C ARG A 645 16.35 -21.54 30.29
N VAL A 646 17.33 -20.65 30.18
CA VAL A 646 17.46 -19.72 29.05
C VAL A 646 18.75 -20.01 28.29
N GLY A 647 18.63 -20.33 27.00
CA GLY A 647 19.79 -20.56 26.14
C GLY A 647 20.45 -19.27 25.67
N VAL A 648 19.64 -18.22 25.46
CA VAL A 648 20.12 -16.90 25.03
C VAL A 648 19.43 -15.81 25.85
N LEU A 649 20.22 -15.00 26.56
CA LEU A 649 19.71 -13.85 27.30
C LEU A 649 19.91 -12.58 26.46
N PHE A 650 18.84 -11.83 26.23
CA PHE A 650 18.88 -10.53 25.54
C PHE A 650 18.71 -9.38 26.53
N LEU A 651 19.68 -8.47 26.59
CA LEU A 651 19.63 -7.27 27.42
C LEU A 651 19.48 -6.02 26.56
N THR A 652 18.45 -5.22 26.83
CA THR A 652 18.14 -4.00 26.07
C THR A 652 17.54 -2.96 27.00
N GLY A 653 17.65 -1.69 26.64
CA GLY A 653 17.13 -0.58 27.43
C GLY A 653 17.49 0.77 26.83
N GLN A 654 16.87 1.83 27.36
CA GLN A 654 17.04 3.21 26.94
C GLN A 654 17.60 4.10 28.05
N THR A 655 17.62 3.65 29.30
CA THR A 655 18.12 4.44 30.44
C THR A 655 19.33 3.78 31.09
N GLU A 656 19.97 4.53 31.99
CA GLU A 656 20.95 3.95 32.92
C GLU A 656 20.28 2.89 33.78
N PHE A 657 21.04 1.86 34.12
CA PHE A 657 20.68 0.83 35.08
C PHE A 657 21.91 0.43 35.91
N GLU A 658 21.66 -0.24 37.03
CA GLU A 658 22.67 -0.87 37.89
C GLU A 658 22.18 -2.26 38.29
N LEU A 659 23.09 -3.25 38.32
CA LEU A 659 22.75 -4.60 38.79
C LEU A 659 22.85 -4.67 40.31
N ASP A 660 21.85 -5.26 40.94
CA ASP A 660 21.93 -5.68 42.32
C ASP A 660 22.90 -6.87 42.49
N ALA A 661 23.26 -7.19 43.74
CA ALA A 661 24.23 -8.25 44.03
C ALA A 661 23.76 -9.62 43.53
N THR A 662 22.45 -9.90 43.60
CA THR A 662 21.84 -11.15 43.15
C THR A 662 21.96 -11.32 41.64
N SER A 663 21.61 -10.28 40.90
CA SER A 663 21.66 -10.22 39.43
C SER A 663 23.09 -10.30 38.93
N ARG A 664 24.02 -9.62 39.61
CA ARG A 664 25.45 -9.69 39.29
C ARG A 664 25.98 -11.12 39.44
N GLN A 665 25.66 -11.79 40.55
CA GLN A 665 26.09 -13.18 40.76
C GLN A 665 25.46 -14.13 39.72
N ALA A 666 24.17 -13.99 39.45
CA ALA A 666 23.46 -14.84 38.49
C ALA A 666 24.00 -14.69 37.06
N LEU A 667 24.29 -13.46 36.62
CA LEU A 667 24.90 -13.20 35.32
C LEU A 667 26.35 -13.72 35.24
N SER A 668 27.14 -13.59 36.30
CA SER A 668 28.48 -14.19 36.36
C SER A 668 28.40 -15.70 36.17
N ASN A 669 27.53 -16.37 36.93
CA ASN A 669 27.31 -17.81 36.81
C ASN A 669 26.80 -18.23 35.43
N TYR A 670 26.00 -17.39 34.78
CA TYR A 670 25.47 -17.63 33.43
C TYR A 670 26.60 -17.59 32.39
N ILE A 671 27.46 -16.57 32.46
CA ILE A 671 28.63 -16.41 31.57
C ILE A 671 29.64 -17.55 31.79
N ASP A 672 29.91 -17.90 33.06
CA ASP A 672 30.85 -18.99 33.41
C ASP A 672 30.41 -20.36 32.88
N ARG A 673 29.10 -20.54 32.65
CA ARG A 673 28.51 -21.75 32.06
C ARG A 673 28.34 -21.65 30.54
N GLU A 674 29.04 -20.72 29.91
CA GLU A 674 29.02 -20.50 28.46
C GLU A 674 27.63 -20.10 27.94
N GLY A 675 26.82 -19.44 28.78
CA GLY A 675 25.55 -18.86 28.38
C GLY A 675 25.73 -17.73 27.36
N ILE A 676 24.81 -17.63 26.39
CA ILE A 676 24.90 -16.63 25.32
C ILE A 676 24.20 -15.36 25.78
N LEU A 677 24.97 -14.31 26.07
CA LEU A 677 24.47 -12.99 26.44
C LEU A 677 24.57 -12.04 25.25
N LEU A 678 23.44 -11.62 24.70
CA LEU A 678 23.37 -10.61 23.64
C LEU A 678 22.80 -9.30 24.20
N ALA A 679 23.41 -8.16 23.87
CA ALA A 679 22.92 -6.86 24.30
C ALA A 679 22.92 -5.81 23.19
N ALA A 680 21.89 -4.96 23.19
CA ALA A 680 21.79 -3.80 22.31
C ALA A 680 20.99 -2.67 22.97
N PRO A 681 21.44 -1.41 22.90
CA PRO A 681 20.67 -0.28 23.39
C PRO A 681 19.48 0.02 22.47
N ILE A 682 18.33 0.35 23.09
CA ILE A 682 17.16 0.90 22.39
C ILE A 682 17.58 2.21 21.73
N CYS A 683 17.31 2.38 20.43
CA CYS A 683 17.63 3.60 19.69
C CYS A 683 19.13 3.99 19.73
N GLY A 684 20.08 3.08 20.00
CA GLY A 684 21.50 3.44 20.13
C GLY A 684 21.81 4.31 21.35
N ASN A 685 21.00 4.23 22.40
CA ASN A 685 21.14 5.07 23.59
C ASN A 685 22.49 4.86 24.33
N GLU A 686 23.24 5.94 24.51
CA GLU A 686 24.57 5.92 25.13
C GLU A 686 24.53 5.63 26.64
N ALA A 687 23.46 6.02 27.34
CA ALA A 687 23.33 5.81 28.79
C ALA A 687 23.19 4.32 29.12
N PHE A 688 22.35 3.59 28.38
CA PHE A 688 22.27 2.13 28.50
C PHE A 688 23.60 1.47 28.12
N ALA A 689 24.21 1.87 26.99
CA ALA A 689 25.47 1.31 26.53
C ALA A 689 26.60 1.46 27.56
N ALA A 690 26.68 2.63 28.21
CA ALA A 690 27.65 2.90 29.27
C ALA A 690 27.38 2.05 30.52
N SER A 691 26.12 1.95 30.97
CA SER A 691 25.74 1.06 32.07
C SER A 691 26.07 -0.40 31.77
N PHE A 692 25.72 -0.90 30.59
CA PHE A 692 26.00 -2.29 30.21
C PHE A 692 27.49 -2.60 30.23
N ARG A 693 28.33 -1.76 29.59
CA ARG A 693 29.78 -1.95 29.61
C ARG A 693 30.36 -1.92 31.04
N ARG A 694 29.87 -1.00 31.89
CA ARG A 694 30.29 -0.90 33.29
C ARG A 694 29.94 -2.16 34.08
N GLU A 695 28.71 -2.63 33.98
CA GLU A 695 28.27 -3.83 34.69
C GLU A 695 28.99 -5.08 34.21
N VAL A 696 29.18 -5.27 32.90
CA VAL A 696 29.93 -6.42 32.34
C VAL A 696 31.40 -6.40 32.78
N ALA A 697 32.05 -5.23 32.80
CA ALA A 697 33.42 -5.12 33.32
C ALA A 697 33.54 -5.53 34.80
N SER A 698 32.45 -5.44 35.58
CA SER A 698 32.42 -5.95 36.96
C SER A 698 32.22 -7.47 37.04
N LEU A 699 31.61 -8.08 36.02
CA LEU A 699 31.38 -9.52 35.92
C LEU A 699 32.63 -10.27 35.45
N VAL A 700 33.34 -9.71 34.46
CA VAL A 700 34.51 -10.33 33.82
C VAL A 700 35.69 -9.35 33.78
N PRO A 701 36.33 -9.04 34.93
CA PRO A 701 37.28 -7.95 35.05
C PRO A 701 38.61 -8.15 34.29
N THR A 702 38.95 -9.37 33.90
CA THR A 702 40.17 -9.70 33.15
C THR A 702 40.00 -9.55 31.64
N GLU A 703 38.77 -9.70 31.15
CA GLU A 703 38.45 -9.73 29.74
C GLU A 703 37.96 -8.37 29.23
N LYS A 704 38.04 -8.16 27.92
CA LYS A 704 37.63 -6.89 27.28
C LYS A 704 36.80 -7.17 26.04
N PHE A 705 35.96 -6.20 25.69
CA PHE A 705 35.25 -6.21 24.42
C PHE A 705 36.24 -6.08 23.25
N GLU A 706 36.19 -7.06 22.34
CA GLU A 706 36.92 -7.06 21.09
C GLU A 706 35.95 -6.87 19.91
N PRO A 707 36.24 -5.99 18.94
CA PRO A 707 35.40 -5.85 17.75
C PRO A 707 35.36 -7.13 16.92
N MET A 708 34.17 -7.54 16.50
CA MET A 708 34.00 -8.67 15.58
C MET A 708 34.37 -8.21 14.15
N ALA A 709 35.39 -8.84 13.56
CA ALA A 709 35.88 -8.50 12.22
C ALA A 709 34.82 -8.70 11.12
N SER A 710 35.00 -8.07 9.96
CA SER A 710 34.03 -8.15 8.85
C SER A 710 33.89 -9.56 8.24
N ASP A 711 34.92 -10.39 8.39
CA ASP A 711 34.96 -11.79 7.98
C ASP A 711 34.72 -12.77 9.13
N HIS A 712 34.27 -12.26 10.28
CA HIS A 712 33.98 -13.09 11.45
C HIS A 712 32.98 -14.21 11.08
N PRO A 713 33.18 -15.46 11.55
CA PRO A 713 32.37 -16.60 11.11
C PRO A 713 30.85 -16.43 11.30
N ALA A 714 30.42 -15.68 12.32
CA ALA A 714 29.01 -15.31 12.57
C ALA A 714 28.35 -14.53 11.42
N TRP A 715 29.14 -13.86 10.57
CA TRP A 715 28.66 -13.09 9.42
C TRP A 715 28.65 -13.87 8.11
N THR A 716 28.92 -15.17 8.18
CA THR A 716 29.08 -16.04 7.01
C THR A 716 28.09 -17.19 7.05
N THR A 717 27.91 -17.86 5.91
CA THR A 717 27.08 -19.07 5.81
C THR A 717 27.76 -20.31 6.42
N ARG A 718 28.96 -20.18 7.02
CA ARG A 718 29.78 -21.31 7.51
C ARG A 718 29.04 -22.21 8.50
N PHE A 719 28.23 -21.62 9.38
CA PHE A 719 27.50 -22.32 10.43
C PHE A 719 26.01 -22.49 10.11
N GLY A 720 25.65 -22.49 8.82
CA GLY A 720 24.26 -22.52 8.36
C GLY A 720 23.51 -21.19 8.51
N GLY A 721 24.25 -20.11 8.76
CA GLY A 721 23.74 -18.74 8.90
C GLY A 721 23.59 -17.99 7.57
N PHE A 722 23.59 -16.67 7.64
CA PHE A 722 23.41 -15.78 6.49
C PHE A 722 24.73 -15.13 6.07
N ASP A 723 24.82 -14.72 4.81
CA ASP A 723 25.85 -13.75 4.41
C ASP A 723 25.46 -12.37 4.93
N LEU A 724 26.17 -11.92 5.97
CA LEU A 724 26.01 -10.63 6.64
C LEU A 724 27.25 -9.76 6.47
N THR A 725 28.15 -10.11 5.53
CA THR A 725 29.34 -9.29 5.26
C THR A 725 28.98 -7.89 4.76
N ASN A 726 27.75 -7.72 4.27
CA ASN A 726 27.22 -6.45 3.77
C ASN A 726 25.75 -6.27 4.17
N VAL A 727 25.50 -5.71 5.36
CA VAL A 727 24.17 -5.33 5.84
C VAL A 727 23.94 -3.82 5.69
N GLU A 728 22.68 -3.41 5.63
CA GLU A 728 22.34 -1.99 5.66
C GLU A 728 22.36 -1.44 7.09
N ILE A 729 23.18 -0.40 7.30
CA ILE A 729 23.30 0.32 8.57
C ILE A 729 22.73 1.72 8.42
N ARG A 730 21.73 2.01 9.24
CA ARG A 730 21.06 3.31 9.30
C ARG A 730 21.79 4.21 10.29
N ILE A 731 22.16 5.40 9.84
CA ILE A 731 22.75 6.45 10.67
C ILE A 731 21.84 7.69 10.53
N PRO A 732 21.03 8.00 11.55
CA PRO A 732 20.27 9.24 11.55
C PRO A 732 21.26 10.41 11.58
N ASN A 733 21.16 11.30 10.60
CA ASN A 733 21.92 12.54 10.61
C ASN A 733 21.45 13.39 11.80
N ARG A 734 22.20 13.36 12.91
CA ARG A 734 21.95 14.23 14.09
C ARG A 734 22.07 15.73 13.76
N THR A 735 22.65 16.10 12.62
CA THR A 735 22.79 17.49 12.16
C THR A 735 21.82 17.80 11.01
N SER A 736 20.53 17.88 11.33
CA SER A 736 19.60 18.67 10.52
C SER A 736 19.74 20.13 10.96
N THR A 737 20.37 20.95 10.13
CA THR A 737 20.17 22.40 10.18
C THR A 737 18.74 22.65 9.71
N ALA A 738 17.98 23.48 10.45
CA ALA A 738 16.59 23.82 10.10
C ALA A 738 16.45 24.11 8.59
N GLY A 739 15.61 23.34 7.90
CA GLY A 739 15.27 23.57 6.48
C GLY A 739 15.83 22.60 5.43
N LYS A 740 16.38 21.42 5.79
CA LYS A 740 16.72 20.36 4.81
C LYS A 740 16.05 19.03 5.16
N SER A 741 15.60 18.31 4.12
CA SER A 741 15.04 16.96 4.27
C SER A 741 16.07 16.01 4.88
N VAL A 742 15.63 15.17 5.82
CA VAL A 742 16.52 14.19 6.46
C VAL A 742 16.66 13.00 5.53
N LYS A 743 17.71 13.00 4.70
CA LYS A 743 18.22 11.74 4.15
C LYS A 743 18.85 10.98 5.31
N VAL A 744 18.23 9.87 5.73
CA VAL A 744 18.91 8.88 6.55
C VAL A 744 20.16 8.45 5.79
N ALA A 745 21.32 8.69 6.37
CA ALA A 745 22.56 8.21 5.79
C ALA A 745 22.58 6.70 5.96
N ARG A 746 22.44 5.99 4.84
CA ARG A 746 22.58 4.54 4.78
C ARG A 746 24.02 4.24 4.38
N ARG A 747 24.69 3.37 5.13
CA ARG A 747 25.95 2.78 4.71
C ARG A 747 25.78 1.26 4.68
N SER A 748 26.48 0.60 3.77
CA SER A 748 26.53 -0.85 3.74
C SER A 748 27.88 -1.33 4.29
N GLY A 749 27.85 -2.42 5.05
CA GLY A 749 29.05 -3.04 5.61
C GLY A 749 28.70 -4.14 6.60
N ALA A 750 29.70 -4.78 7.20
CA ALA A 750 29.47 -5.81 8.21
C ALA A 750 28.81 -5.21 9.48
N PRO A 751 28.07 -6.02 10.26
CA PRO A 751 27.51 -5.61 11.55
C PRO A 751 28.58 -5.01 12.46
N VAL A 752 28.25 -3.90 13.11
CA VAL A 752 29.07 -3.33 14.17
C VAL A 752 28.72 -4.07 15.45
N MET A 753 29.59 -4.98 15.86
CA MET A 753 29.44 -5.74 17.09
C MET A 753 30.79 -5.99 17.76
N GLU A 754 30.73 -6.18 19.06
CA GLU A 754 31.86 -6.55 19.90
C GLU A 754 31.51 -7.82 20.68
N ALA A 755 32.52 -8.63 21.00
CA ALA A 755 32.38 -9.83 21.80
C ALA A 755 33.36 -9.85 22.98
N ILE A 756 33.03 -10.58 24.04
CA ILE A 756 33.97 -10.99 25.09
C ILE A 756 34.11 -12.50 25.04
N GLN A 757 35.36 -12.93 24.98
CA GLN A 757 35.73 -14.33 25.08
C GLN A 757 35.96 -14.71 26.55
N VAL A 758 35.28 -15.75 27.02
CA VAL A 758 35.46 -16.33 28.36
C VAL A 758 35.75 -17.81 28.17
N ASN A 759 36.82 -18.33 28.81
CA ASN A 759 37.26 -19.72 28.65
C ASN A 759 37.54 -20.16 27.19
N GLY A 760 37.90 -19.24 26.31
CA GLY A 760 38.17 -19.52 24.89
C GLY A 760 36.91 -19.56 24.00
N VAL A 761 35.75 -19.14 24.55
CA VAL A 761 34.44 -19.18 23.89
C VAL A 761 33.83 -17.78 23.95
N ASP A 762 33.27 -17.27 22.84
CA ASP A 762 32.59 -15.97 22.84
C ASP A 762 31.22 -16.12 23.52
N THR A 763 31.03 -15.40 24.63
CA THR A 763 29.84 -15.54 25.49
C THR A 763 29.01 -14.27 25.58
N VAL A 764 29.67 -13.10 25.58
CA VAL A 764 28.99 -11.80 25.66
C VAL A 764 29.13 -11.07 24.33
N PHE A 765 28.00 -10.75 23.71
CA PHE A 765 27.91 -10.07 22.43
C PHE A 765 27.20 -8.73 22.60
N PHE A 766 27.78 -7.65 22.09
CA PHE A 766 27.23 -6.31 22.20
C PHE A 766 27.16 -5.61 20.85
N SER A 767 25.97 -5.12 20.50
CA SER A 767 25.78 -4.18 19.40
C SER A 767 25.63 -2.77 19.95
N PRO A 768 26.51 -1.80 19.61
CA PRO A 768 26.29 -0.40 19.94
C PRO A 768 25.13 0.24 19.14
N LEU A 769 24.68 -0.42 18.07
CA LEU A 769 23.54 -0.01 17.26
C LEU A 769 22.27 -0.76 17.69
N ASP A 770 21.11 -0.15 17.42
CA ASP A 770 19.82 -0.75 17.75
C ASP A 770 19.57 -2.05 16.97
N LEU A 771 19.27 -3.11 17.73
CA LEU A 771 18.67 -4.35 17.23
C LEU A 771 17.21 -4.48 17.67
N SER A 772 16.84 -3.91 18.81
CA SER A 772 15.55 -4.14 19.45
C SER A 772 14.42 -3.37 18.77
N CYS A 773 14.54 -2.05 18.55
CA CYS A 773 13.49 -1.30 17.85
C CYS A 773 13.32 -1.75 16.39
N ALA A 774 14.41 -2.14 15.72
CA ALA A 774 14.35 -2.74 14.39
C ALA A 774 13.49 -4.01 14.35
N LEU A 775 13.49 -4.81 15.42
CA LEU A 775 12.71 -6.05 15.53
C LEU A 775 11.31 -5.81 16.09
N GLU A 776 11.14 -4.80 16.94
CA GLU A 776 9.86 -4.36 17.46
C GLU A 776 8.97 -3.82 16.33
N SER A 777 9.54 -3.01 15.43
CA SER A 777 8.81 -2.36 14.34
C SER A 777 9.65 -2.21 13.08
N GLN A 778 9.04 -2.49 11.93
CA GLN A 778 9.72 -2.48 10.63
C GLN A 778 10.29 -1.10 10.22
N ASN A 779 9.74 0.00 10.77
CA ASN A 779 9.91 1.34 10.19
C ASN A 779 10.48 2.40 11.15
N SER A 780 11.31 2.04 12.13
CA SER A 780 11.90 3.05 13.03
C SER A 780 13.07 3.80 12.38
N ILE A 781 12.77 4.76 11.50
CA ILE A 781 13.74 5.61 10.76
C ILE A 781 14.60 6.46 11.71
N GLN A 782 14.15 6.68 12.94
CA GLN A 782 14.79 7.56 13.92
C GLN A 782 15.96 6.89 14.67
N CYS A 783 16.08 5.56 14.62
CA CYS A 783 17.11 4.82 15.36
C CYS A 783 18.38 4.61 14.51
N PRO A 784 19.59 4.86 15.04
CA PRO A 784 20.80 4.25 14.53
C PRO A 784 20.72 2.73 14.74
N GLY A 785 20.71 1.96 13.66
CA GLY A 785 20.37 0.53 13.73
C GLY A 785 20.40 -0.18 12.39
N TYR A 786 19.99 -1.44 12.38
CA TYR A 786 19.92 -2.29 11.19
C TYR A 786 18.51 -2.34 10.63
N ALA A 787 18.34 -2.71 9.36
CA ALA A 787 17.01 -3.07 8.84
C ALA A 787 16.45 -4.29 9.60
N THR A 788 15.13 -4.41 9.75
CA THR A 788 14.49 -5.50 10.53
C THR A 788 14.94 -6.90 10.10
N ALA A 789 14.99 -7.13 8.79
CA ALA A 789 15.44 -8.41 8.25
C ALA A 789 16.90 -8.69 8.60
N ASP A 790 17.77 -7.68 8.57
CA ASP A 790 19.18 -7.84 8.91
C ASP A 790 19.38 -7.97 10.42
N ALA A 791 18.64 -7.22 11.25
CA ALA A 791 18.65 -7.39 12.71
C ALA A 791 18.29 -8.82 13.11
N ALA A 792 17.23 -9.40 12.53
CA ALA A 792 16.84 -10.78 12.80
C ALA A 792 17.91 -11.80 12.37
N LYS A 793 18.51 -11.60 11.18
CA LYS A 793 19.61 -12.45 10.71
C LYS A 793 20.87 -12.31 11.56
N ILE A 794 21.19 -11.10 12.05
CA ILE A 794 22.32 -10.85 12.96
C ILE A 794 22.13 -11.65 14.24
N ILE A 795 20.96 -11.58 14.87
CA ILE A 795 20.63 -12.40 16.06
C ILE A 795 20.79 -13.90 15.74
N ALA A 796 20.24 -14.37 14.61
CA ALA A 796 20.37 -15.77 14.22
C ALA A 796 21.83 -16.18 13.96
N GLY A 797 22.61 -15.34 13.28
CA GLY A 797 24.01 -15.60 12.96
C GLY A 797 24.87 -15.70 14.22
N VAL A 798 24.67 -14.81 15.19
CA VAL A 798 25.32 -14.86 16.51
C VAL A 798 24.95 -16.14 17.26
N ILE A 799 23.66 -16.51 17.29
CA ILE A 799 23.21 -17.74 17.96
C ILE A 799 23.81 -18.98 17.31
N LEU A 800 23.77 -19.08 15.98
CA LEU A 800 24.31 -20.22 15.24
C LEU A 800 25.82 -20.36 15.43
N TYR A 801 26.55 -19.24 15.44
CA TYR A 801 27.97 -19.20 15.75
C TYR A 801 28.25 -19.68 17.17
N ALA A 802 27.57 -19.09 18.16
CA ALA A 802 27.85 -19.36 19.57
C ALA A 802 27.53 -20.80 19.99
N LEU A 803 26.63 -21.48 19.28
CA LEU A 803 26.31 -22.90 19.50
C LEU A 803 27.31 -23.87 18.84
N GLN A 804 28.17 -23.40 17.94
CA GLN A 804 29.04 -24.22 17.09
C GLN A 804 30.54 -23.88 17.19
N GLN A 805 30.89 -22.94 18.07
CA GLN A 805 32.27 -22.48 18.30
C GLN A 805 33.14 -23.51 19.03
#